data_AF-A0A9X3H782-F1
#
_entry.id   AF-A0A9X3H782-F1
#
_cell.length_a   1.000
_cell.length_b   1.000
_cell.length_c   1.000
_cell.angle_alpha   90.00
_cell.angle_beta   90.00
_cell.angle_gamma   90.00
#
_symmetry.space_group_name_H-M   'P 1'
#
loop_
_entity.id
_entity.type
_entity.pdbx_description
1 polymer ?
#
loop_
_entity_poly.entity_id
_entity_poly.type
_entity_poly.pdbx_seq_one_letter_code
_entity_poly.pdbx_strand_id
1 'polypeptide(L)'
;MKMKTGKKISSAIALLYGILLGIVNPVFAQPDKIPFEKYGVTEGLPEEFAIELLQDDKGFMWCATQNGLVKYDGYNFKVYKATDDPKDTTQLQLRNLFGGMLKAKDGKIWMGGSMKNDRERGISCFDPETERFKNYTPKVGNTSVQSFLELLLEDEERNIWFRVTTNSREETTICRLNPQTGAISKYTVPESRAHRWRHGNIAEAAHQVWLLDTLGQLQKWNPDYDAFDVALSTGTISSSAGQADTLRSLFNGKDDRLLLTGDHGLYIFDAKTEKVVRQYVSTPDESNGLSDKKTVSAIEDSTGQFWVFHEGATISMINPDQNTITVLTYGSGPLLFDQSPDYLRLNEKHHFQESFQDKEGIWLQPINPDSYFIEQFSMHYSFATKEFRFYDAQFNVENNRMNFWTTSYGFMEDQTGLLWLNTRPGFYKQAPKKQQMDLFLRKESEADGLPSDTINFLFEDSKQRLWVGTENGLALFQPANDNFLVFQNDVSNAGSLSDDRVQFITEDVDGGIWVCTRNGLNKLQESTTTFERFFFNNEEPNLCAFLHPDTKGRLWLSISDKGVFVLDHTSGAILKSFVSDPTNPASLTSQRISSFYQDSRGNIWLSDADGGEKESGLFRLNESEDGFTRYQPVAEDSTSIADTRVFFVVEDEQKQLLIAQNNGLDIFDYEHDEFIHKGNWCTVGYAIDLNGNFHFGTYSGDGLAAIDKTSGEVTFYGEEQGLLHNDIVGSRNYHNYAMDHTGKIWLPNQRGLSVFDPEKKSFTSYFEKDGFQPNGRRYCEITTANGDVWIGGSNGLNRIVPADLLKKDPSVPAVVITKVSVDNRIYSIPDGEIFKKAVAYTDAISLEHWQKDVGFEFVALHYLRSEDNQYSWKLENYDNDWSLPSKARSASYTNLSPGKYTFRVKASNADGVWNEEGESIIITINPPWWLTWWAYSIYGLLFLAGLRIFSKWRERNLRMEKEKLELSVAERTTELEASLETVRSTQAQLIQAEKMASLGELTAGIAHEIQNPLNFVNNFSEVSNELIDEMAEEMAKGDVEEAAALAADIKANLEKITHHGKRADAIVKGMLAHSRSGKGEKTPTNLNALAEEYLKLSYHGLRAKDKSFNADFKTDFDPELPKVNVVPQDIGRVLLNLINNAFQACAQSGTENPIVTVTTKRTTSDALRISISDNGPGIPPDIKDKIFQPFFTTKPTGQGTGLGLSLSYDIVKAHGGEIKISNNEGGGADFCITLPTNA
;
A
#
# COMPACT_ATOMS: atom_id res chain seq x y z
N MET A 1 13.53 -28.61 80.26
CA MET A 1 13.11 -29.87 80.93
C MET A 1 12.48 -30.78 79.87
N LYS A 2 13.18 -31.89 79.54
CA LYS A 2 12.75 -33.14 78.89
C LYS A 2 11.93 -33.13 77.58
N MET A 3 12.64 -33.49 76.50
CA MET A 3 12.31 -34.50 75.47
C MET A 3 10.83 -34.90 75.27
N LYS A 4 10.23 -34.49 74.13
CA LYS A 4 9.25 -35.26 73.33
C LYS A 4 8.85 -34.53 72.02
N THR A 5 9.80 -34.09 71.19
CA THR A 5 9.48 -33.38 69.91
C THR A 5 10.35 -33.82 68.72
N GLY A 6 10.89 -35.05 68.74
CA GLY A 6 11.83 -35.54 67.71
C GLY A 6 11.22 -36.26 66.50
N LYS A 7 9.89 -36.45 66.40
CA LYS A 7 9.29 -37.26 65.31
C LYS A 7 8.26 -36.56 64.41
N LYS A 8 7.84 -35.32 64.73
CA LYS A 8 6.94 -34.54 63.86
C LYS A 8 7.66 -33.56 62.92
N ILE A 9 8.93 -33.24 63.20
CA ILE A 9 9.69 -32.27 62.41
C ILE A 9 10.29 -32.93 61.14
N SER A 10 10.63 -34.23 61.15
CA SER A 10 11.15 -34.89 59.94
C SER A 10 10.08 -35.15 58.88
N SER A 11 8.83 -35.42 59.26
CA SER A 11 7.72 -35.58 58.31
C SER A 11 7.27 -34.24 57.73
N ALA A 12 7.33 -33.15 58.48
CA ALA A 12 7.01 -31.82 57.97
C ALA A 12 8.09 -31.30 57.00
N ILE A 13 9.38 -31.58 57.26
CA ILE A 13 10.47 -31.21 56.35
C ILE A 13 10.46 -32.09 55.08
N ALA A 14 10.11 -33.37 55.18
CA ALA A 14 9.95 -34.23 54.00
C ALA A 14 8.71 -33.84 53.16
N LEU A 15 7.62 -33.39 53.79
CA LEU A 15 6.44 -32.88 53.09
C LEU A 15 6.73 -31.50 52.46
N LEU A 16 7.47 -30.62 53.13
CA LEU A 16 7.92 -29.34 52.56
C LEU A 16 8.91 -29.54 51.41
N TYR A 17 9.83 -30.51 51.48
CA TYR A 17 10.71 -30.85 50.35
C TYR A 17 9.94 -31.52 49.21
N GLY A 18 8.91 -32.32 49.50
CA GLY A 18 8.01 -32.88 48.47
C GLY A 18 7.10 -31.85 47.81
N ILE A 19 6.72 -30.78 48.53
CA ILE A 19 5.91 -29.68 48.00
C ILE A 19 6.80 -28.65 47.27
N LEU A 20 8.04 -28.40 47.73
CA LEU A 20 9.00 -27.54 47.01
C LEU A 20 9.57 -28.18 45.74
N LEU A 21 9.64 -29.51 45.65
CA LEU A 21 9.99 -30.22 44.41
C LEU A 21 8.78 -30.50 43.51
N GLY A 22 7.55 -30.31 44.01
CA GLY A 22 6.30 -30.47 43.24
C GLY A 22 5.74 -29.18 42.64
N ILE A 23 6.35 -28.02 42.92
CA ILE A 23 5.91 -26.69 42.42
C ILE A 23 6.87 -26.13 41.35
N VAL A 24 7.83 -26.94 40.88
CA VAL A 24 8.50 -26.70 39.59
C VAL A 24 7.89 -27.62 38.55
N ASN A 25 6.58 -27.52 38.34
CA ASN A 25 6.11 -27.74 36.98
C ASN A 25 6.78 -26.65 36.15
N PRO A 26 7.47 -26.97 35.03
CA PRO A 26 7.80 -25.92 34.09
C PRO A 26 6.48 -25.19 33.82
N VAL A 27 6.47 -23.88 34.04
CA VAL A 27 5.49 -23.01 33.41
C VAL A 27 5.69 -23.29 31.93
N PHE A 28 4.87 -24.16 31.37
CA PHE A 28 4.98 -24.55 29.98
C PHE A 28 4.73 -23.27 29.20
N ALA A 29 5.79 -22.73 28.60
CA ALA A 29 5.67 -21.71 27.59
C ALA A 29 4.64 -22.21 26.57
N GLN A 30 3.71 -21.35 26.15
CA GLN A 30 2.81 -21.69 25.05
C GLN A 30 3.64 -22.27 23.88
N PRO A 31 3.16 -23.35 23.22
CA PRO A 31 3.87 -23.89 22.07
C PRO A 31 4.02 -22.78 21.03
N ASP A 32 5.25 -22.52 20.59
CA ASP A 32 5.49 -21.53 19.55
C ASP A 32 4.71 -21.91 18.29
N LYS A 33 3.96 -20.95 17.76
CA LYS A 33 3.11 -21.09 16.57
C LYS A 33 3.76 -20.37 15.40
N ILE A 34 3.87 -21.03 14.24
CA ILE A 34 4.43 -20.41 13.03
C ILE A 34 3.35 -20.37 11.94
N PRO A 35 2.69 -19.23 11.70
CA PRO A 35 1.72 -19.09 10.63
C PRO A 35 2.40 -19.05 9.25
N PHE A 36 1.73 -19.62 8.25
CA PHE A 36 2.18 -19.57 6.86
C PHE A 36 1.09 -19.01 5.93
N GLU A 37 1.49 -18.15 5.02
CA GLU A 37 0.70 -17.67 3.89
C GLU A 37 0.93 -18.57 2.68
N LYS A 38 -0.15 -19.04 2.05
CA LYS A 38 -0.08 -19.86 0.85
C LYS A 38 -0.06 -18.99 -0.40
N TYR A 39 0.92 -19.23 -1.26
CA TYR A 39 0.95 -18.77 -2.65
C TYR A 39 0.63 -19.93 -3.59
N GLY A 40 -0.32 -19.71 -4.50
CA GLY A 40 -0.77 -20.67 -5.49
C GLY A 40 -1.06 -20.01 -6.83
N VAL A 41 -1.97 -20.62 -7.59
CA VAL A 41 -2.31 -20.15 -8.94
C VAL A 41 -2.99 -18.79 -8.93
N THR A 42 -3.76 -18.48 -7.88
CA THR A 42 -4.44 -17.19 -7.70
C THR A 42 -3.47 -16.03 -7.56
N GLU A 43 -2.31 -16.25 -6.94
CA GLU A 43 -1.29 -15.23 -6.73
C GLU A 43 -0.33 -15.11 -7.93
N GLY A 44 -0.37 -16.05 -8.88
CA GLY A 44 0.40 -15.99 -10.14
C GLY A 44 1.39 -17.12 -10.37
N LEU A 45 1.46 -18.14 -9.48
CA LEU A 45 2.22 -19.35 -9.82
C LEU A 45 1.58 -20.08 -11.01
N PRO A 46 2.38 -20.72 -11.87
CA PRO A 46 1.84 -21.49 -13.00
C PRO A 46 1.08 -22.74 -12.55
N GLU A 47 1.29 -23.22 -11.33
CA GLU A 47 0.64 -24.36 -10.70
C GLU A 47 0.79 -24.32 -9.17
N GLU A 48 0.06 -25.18 -8.48
CA GLU A 48 0.02 -25.26 -7.01
C GLU A 48 1.27 -25.87 -6.36
N PHE A 49 2.27 -26.30 -7.14
CA PHE A 49 3.41 -27.07 -6.63
C PHE A 49 4.76 -26.43 -6.97
N ALA A 50 5.43 -25.90 -5.94
CA ALA A 50 6.84 -25.56 -5.97
C ALA A 50 7.68 -26.77 -5.50
N ILE A 51 8.63 -27.18 -6.33
CA ILE A 51 9.47 -28.37 -6.10
C ILE A 51 10.65 -28.01 -5.21
N GLU A 52 11.28 -26.88 -5.49
CA GLU A 52 12.50 -26.44 -4.83
C GLU A 52 12.58 -24.93 -4.88
N LEU A 53 13.23 -24.35 -3.87
CA LEU A 53 13.36 -22.92 -3.66
C LEU A 53 14.83 -22.54 -3.70
N LEU A 54 15.11 -21.36 -4.24
CA LEU A 54 16.44 -20.78 -4.25
C LEU A 54 16.34 -19.26 -4.16
N GLN A 55 17.32 -18.61 -3.53
CA GLN A 55 17.46 -17.14 -3.58
C GLN A 55 18.73 -16.76 -4.34
N ASP A 56 18.61 -15.84 -5.31
CA ASP A 56 19.75 -15.33 -6.05
C ASP A 56 20.53 -14.24 -5.28
N ASP A 57 21.64 -13.78 -5.84
CA ASP A 57 22.53 -12.82 -5.17
C ASP A 57 21.95 -11.39 -5.11
N LYS A 58 20.93 -11.08 -5.93
CA LYS A 58 20.18 -9.82 -5.82
C LYS A 58 19.07 -9.88 -4.78
N GLY A 59 18.71 -11.09 -4.32
CA GLY A 59 17.67 -11.33 -3.32
C GLY A 59 16.34 -11.82 -3.89
N PHE A 60 16.24 -12.07 -5.21
CA PHE A 60 15.01 -12.61 -5.79
C PHE A 60 14.82 -14.07 -5.40
N MET A 61 13.57 -14.43 -5.09
CA MET A 61 13.18 -15.81 -4.86
C MET A 61 12.92 -16.51 -6.19
N TRP A 62 13.41 -17.74 -6.30
CA TRP A 62 13.27 -18.62 -7.45
C TRP A 62 12.62 -19.91 -7.00
N CYS A 63 11.66 -20.42 -7.78
CA CYS A 63 11.12 -21.74 -7.57
C CYS A 63 11.01 -22.55 -8.86
N ALA A 64 11.39 -23.82 -8.75
CA ALA A 64 11.21 -24.80 -9.81
C ALA A 64 9.80 -25.40 -9.73
N THR A 65 9.09 -25.49 -10.85
CA THR A 65 7.77 -26.12 -10.93
C THR A 65 7.73 -27.18 -12.04
N GLN A 66 6.62 -27.91 -12.18
CA GLN A 66 6.43 -28.82 -13.31
C GLN A 66 6.31 -28.09 -14.66
N ASN A 67 5.78 -26.87 -14.64
CA ASN A 67 5.47 -26.05 -15.81
C ASN A 67 6.44 -24.88 -16.04
N GLY A 68 7.60 -24.86 -15.39
CA GLY A 68 8.68 -23.94 -15.69
C GLY A 68 9.45 -23.48 -14.46
N LEU A 69 10.33 -22.52 -14.70
CA LEU A 69 11.05 -21.81 -13.66
C LEU A 69 10.29 -20.52 -13.33
N VAL A 70 10.18 -20.18 -12.06
CA VAL A 70 9.45 -19.00 -11.60
C VAL A 70 10.38 -18.10 -10.79
N LYS A 71 10.33 -16.81 -11.08
CA LYS A 71 11.00 -15.74 -10.31
C LYS A 71 9.95 -14.92 -9.57
N TYR A 72 10.18 -14.62 -8.30
CA TYR A 72 9.29 -13.83 -7.46
C TYR A 72 10.03 -12.63 -6.83
N ASP A 73 9.48 -11.44 -7.03
CA ASP A 73 10.06 -10.16 -6.59
C ASP A 73 9.37 -9.55 -5.36
N GLY A 74 8.47 -10.29 -4.72
CA GLY A 74 7.69 -9.84 -3.55
C GLY A 74 6.30 -9.32 -3.91
N TYR A 75 6.04 -9.07 -5.20
CA TYR A 75 4.75 -8.59 -5.69
C TYR A 75 4.24 -9.36 -6.90
N ASN A 76 5.14 -9.76 -7.81
CA ASN A 76 4.81 -10.39 -9.08
C ASN A 76 5.60 -11.68 -9.27
N PHE A 77 4.93 -12.68 -9.86
CA PHE A 77 5.57 -13.88 -10.37
C PHE A 77 5.87 -13.74 -11.87
N LYS A 78 7.13 -13.97 -12.25
CA LYS A 78 7.57 -14.08 -13.64
C LYS A 78 7.85 -15.54 -13.96
N VAL A 79 7.07 -16.11 -14.87
CA VAL A 79 7.12 -17.52 -15.24
C VAL A 79 7.88 -17.72 -16.55
N TYR A 80 8.96 -18.49 -16.51
CA TYR A 80 9.73 -18.97 -17.66
C TYR A 80 9.25 -20.37 -18.05
N LYS A 81 8.36 -20.44 -19.03
CA LYS A 81 7.79 -21.70 -19.52
C LYS A 81 8.69 -22.37 -20.55
N ALA A 82 8.58 -23.70 -20.64
CA ALA A 82 9.28 -24.46 -21.66
C ALA A 82 8.79 -24.11 -23.08
N THR A 83 9.71 -23.78 -23.99
CA THR A 83 9.40 -23.50 -25.40
C THR A 83 8.99 -24.77 -26.16
N ASP A 84 8.12 -24.59 -27.15
CA ASP A 84 7.72 -25.63 -28.09
C ASP A 84 8.67 -25.74 -29.29
N ASP A 85 9.54 -24.74 -29.51
CA ASP A 85 10.52 -24.72 -30.61
C ASP A 85 11.87 -25.30 -30.14
N PRO A 86 12.25 -26.52 -30.56
CA PRO A 86 13.53 -27.11 -30.16
C PRO A 86 14.75 -26.39 -30.74
N LYS A 87 14.57 -25.47 -31.71
CA LYS A 87 15.67 -24.67 -32.27
C LYS A 87 16.00 -23.45 -31.43
N ASP A 88 15.06 -22.97 -30.61
CA ASP A 88 15.33 -21.86 -29.70
C ASP A 88 16.09 -22.38 -28.48
N THR A 89 17.41 -22.21 -28.54
CA THR A 89 18.33 -22.60 -27.47
C THR A 89 18.39 -21.58 -26.34
N THR A 90 17.77 -20.42 -26.51
CA THR A 90 17.82 -19.29 -25.56
C THR A 90 16.65 -19.24 -24.59
N GLN A 91 15.65 -20.10 -24.78
CA GLN A 91 14.53 -20.32 -23.86
C GLN A 91 14.65 -21.65 -23.13
N LEU A 92 13.89 -21.81 -22.04
CA LEU A 92 13.83 -23.06 -21.29
C LEU A 92 13.28 -24.18 -22.17
N GLN A 93 13.93 -25.34 -22.22
CA GLN A 93 13.44 -26.52 -22.96
C GLN A 93 12.91 -27.63 -22.04
N LEU A 94 13.11 -27.48 -20.74
CA LEU A 94 12.76 -28.48 -19.73
C LEU A 94 11.37 -28.20 -19.14
N ARG A 95 10.63 -29.28 -18.91
CA ARG A 95 9.44 -29.35 -18.06
C ARG A 95 9.78 -30.24 -16.87
N ASN A 96 8.89 -30.32 -15.88
CA ASN A 96 9.05 -31.23 -14.74
C ASN A 96 10.43 -31.07 -14.10
N LEU A 97 10.71 -29.88 -13.54
CA LEU A 97 12.00 -29.50 -12.97
C LEU A 97 12.29 -30.20 -11.62
N PHE A 98 12.17 -31.53 -11.61
CA PHE A 98 12.39 -32.41 -10.45
C PHE A 98 13.86 -32.74 -10.18
N GLY A 99 14.77 -32.24 -11.01
CA GLY A 99 16.17 -32.66 -10.97
C GLY A 99 17.09 -31.79 -10.14
N GLY A 100 16.56 -31.01 -9.21
CA GLY A 100 17.36 -30.10 -8.41
C GLY A 100 17.47 -28.70 -9.02
N MET A 101 17.71 -27.70 -8.19
CA MET A 101 18.24 -26.39 -8.56
C MET A 101 19.59 -26.17 -7.87
N LEU A 102 20.50 -25.50 -8.57
CA LEU A 102 21.82 -25.17 -8.04
C LEU A 102 22.17 -23.74 -8.42
N LYS A 103 22.42 -22.89 -7.42
CA LYS A 103 23.05 -21.58 -7.65
C LYS A 103 24.55 -21.79 -7.81
N ALA A 104 25.06 -21.51 -9.00
CA ALA A 104 26.48 -21.58 -9.29
C ALA A 104 27.24 -20.40 -8.65
N LYS A 105 28.56 -20.58 -8.47
CA LYS A 105 29.53 -19.59 -7.97
C LYS A 105 29.61 -18.33 -8.84
N ASP A 106 29.13 -18.39 -10.10
CA ASP A 106 29.05 -17.25 -11.02
C ASP A 106 27.67 -16.55 -11.02
N GLY A 107 26.77 -16.92 -10.12
CA GLY A 107 25.42 -16.34 -9.98
C GLY A 107 24.38 -16.93 -10.92
N LYS A 108 24.75 -17.86 -11.81
CA LYS A 108 23.80 -18.55 -12.70
C LYS A 108 23.01 -19.62 -11.96
N ILE A 109 21.81 -19.90 -12.45
CA ILE A 109 20.90 -20.88 -11.86
C ILE A 109 20.83 -22.09 -12.76
N TRP A 110 21.28 -23.23 -12.26
CA TRP A 110 21.18 -24.52 -12.95
C TRP A 110 19.95 -25.28 -12.47
N MET A 111 19.28 -25.98 -13.38
CA MET A 111 18.11 -26.79 -13.07
C MET A 111 18.10 -28.09 -13.87
N GLY A 112 17.71 -29.17 -13.21
CA GLY A 112 17.51 -30.48 -13.82
C GLY A 112 16.04 -30.73 -14.13
N GLY A 113 15.74 -31.33 -15.28
CA GLY A 113 14.35 -31.57 -15.66
C GLY A 113 14.18 -32.57 -16.79
N SER A 114 12.95 -32.61 -17.30
CA SER A 114 12.51 -33.53 -18.33
C SER A 114 12.35 -32.80 -19.65
N MET A 115 12.86 -33.39 -20.73
CA MET A 115 12.53 -32.91 -22.07
C MET A 115 11.05 -33.17 -22.36
N LYS A 116 10.46 -32.39 -23.26
CA LYS A 116 9.03 -32.48 -23.62
C LYS A 116 8.56 -33.87 -24.08
N ASN A 117 9.46 -34.74 -24.54
CA ASN A 117 9.12 -36.11 -24.93
C ASN A 117 9.01 -37.09 -23.74
N ASP A 118 9.28 -36.63 -22.51
CA ASP A 118 9.32 -37.38 -21.24
C ASP A 118 10.23 -38.63 -21.23
N ARG A 119 11.05 -38.83 -22.27
CA ARG A 119 11.97 -39.96 -22.41
C ARG A 119 13.42 -39.59 -22.09
N GLU A 120 13.75 -38.31 -22.22
CA GLU A 120 15.09 -37.78 -22.00
C GLU A 120 15.06 -36.78 -20.85
N ARG A 121 16.10 -36.82 -20.00
CA ARG A 121 16.34 -35.81 -18.98
C ARG A 121 17.39 -34.82 -19.50
N GLY A 122 17.31 -33.59 -19.03
CA GLY A 122 18.20 -32.51 -19.44
C GLY A 122 18.54 -31.58 -18.31
N ILE A 123 19.49 -30.70 -18.58
CA ILE A 123 20.00 -29.69 -17.66
C ILE A 123 19.89 -28.34 -18.37
N SER A 124 19.35 -27.33 -17.69
CA SER A 124 19.31 -25.96 -18.19
C SER A 124 20.04 -25.04 -17.24
N CYS A 125 20.82 -24.13 -17.81
CA CYS A 125 21.46 -23.03 -17.11
C CYS A 125 20.71 -21.75 -17.47
N PHE A 126 20.20 -21.03 -16.47
CA PHE A 126 19.63 -19.70 -16.61
C PHE A 126 20.67 -18.66 -16.20
N ASP A 127 20.84 -17.64 -17.04
CA ASP A 127 21.71 -16.50 -16.79
C ASP A 127 20.86 -15.27 -16.42
N PRO A 128 20.89 -14.81 -15.15
CA PRO A 128 20.09 -13.67 -14.70
C PRO A 128 20.46 -12.34 -15.36
N GLU A 129 21.71 -12.16 -15.81
CA GLU A 129 22.15 -10.91 -16.44
C GLU A 129 21.60 -10.79 -17.87
N THR A 130 21.52 -11.91 -18.59
CA THR A 130 21.04 -11.91 -19.99
C THR A 130 19.57 -12.32 -20.12
N GLU A 131 18.97 -12.86 -19.05
CA GLU A 131 17.65 -13.47 -19.02
C GLU A 131 17.45 -14.57 -20.08
N ARG A 132 18.53 -15.33 -20.36
CA ARG A 132 18.53 -16.40 -21.36
C ARG A 132 18.92 -17.73 -20.76
N PHE A 133 18.46 -18.79 -21.40
CA PHE A 133 18.79 -20.16 -21.06
C PHE A 133 19.88 -20.71 -21.97
N LYS A 134 20.63 -21.68 -21.46
CA LYS A 134 21.46 -22.60 -22.22
C LYS A 134 21.13 -24.01 -21.79
N ASN A 135 20.70 -24.85 -22.75
CA ASN A 135 20.16 -26.18 -22.49
C ASN A 135 21.16 -27.27 -22.89
N TYR A 136 21.25 -28.33 -22.10
CA TYR A 136 22.14 -29.47 -22.28
C TYR A 136 21.35 -30.78 -22.18
N THR A 137 21.61 -31.71 -23.09
CA THR A 137 20.94 -33.03 -23.10
C THR A 137 21.97 -34.15 -22.98
N PRO A 138 22.23 -34.66 -21.76
CA PRO A 138 23.20 -35.71 -21.54
C PRO A 138 22.73 -37.04 -22.13
N LYS A 139 23.35 -37.53 -23.20
CA LYS A 139 23.08 -38.87 -23.74
C LYS A 139 23.84 -39.94 -22.96
N VAL A 140 23.17 -40.68 -22.09
CA VAL A 140 23.77 -41.77 -21.29
C VAL A 140 23.47 -43.13 -21.94
N GLY A 141 24.37 -43.63 -22.80
CA GLY A 141 24.31 -44.98 -23.37
C GLY A 141 23.41 -45.15 -24.61
N ASN A 142 23.26 -46.40 -25.06
CA ASN A 142 22.38 -46.80 -26.19
C ASN A 142 20.92 -47.07 -25.74
N THR A 143 20.63 -46.96 -24.45
CA THR A 143 19.31 -47.17 -23.86
C THR A 143 18.54 -45.85 -23.78
N SER A 144 17.40 -45.81 -24.44
CA SER A 144 16.66 -44.60 -24.80
C SER A 144 15.72 -44.04 -23.72
N VAL A 145 15.88 -44.41 -22.44
CA VAL A 145 15.01 -43.88 -21.37
C VAL A 145 15.77 -43.68 -20.05
N GLN A 146 16.00 -42.41 -19.71
CA GLN A 146 16.51 -41.99 -18.40
C GLN A 146 15.34 -41.80 -17.43
N SER A 147 15.42 -42.34 -16.21
CA SER A 147 14.33 -42.23 -15.23
C SER A 147 14.39 -40.96 -14.42
N PHE A 148 15.59 -40.57 -14.00
CA PHE A 148 15.80 -39.49 -13.04
C PHE A 148 17.18 -38.85 -13.26
N LEU A 149 17.23 -37.53 -13.08
CA LEU A 149 18.43 -36.72 -13.15
C LEU A 149 18.42 -35.82 -11.92
N GLU A 150 19.56 -35.68 -11.25
CA GLU A 150 19.71 -34.87 -10.03
C GLU A 150 21.02 -34.08 -10.12
N LEU A 151 20.95 -32.75 -9.93
CA LEU A 151 22.13 -31.91 -9.79
C LEU A 151 22.78 -32.14 -8.41
N LEU A 152 24.10 -32.25 -8.37
CA LEU A 152 24.84 -32.58 -7.15
C LEU A 152 25.63 -31.37 -6.63
N LEU A 153 26.60 -30.86 -7.41
CA LEU A 153 27.45 -29.74 -7.01
C LEU A 153 28.17 -29.09 -8.21
N GLU A 154 28.78 -27.93 -7.97
CA GLU A 154 29.74 -27.28 -8.88
C GLU A 154 31.16 -27.40 -8.31
N ASP A 155 32.11 -27.86 -9.13
CA ASP A 155 33.53 -27.95 -8.74
C ASP A 155 34.30 -26.62 -8.87
N GLU A 156 35.60 -26.59 -8.55
CA GLU A 156 36.42 -25.37 -8.67
C GLU A 156 36.61 -24.91 -10.13
N GLU A 157 36.63 -25.86 -11.07
CA GLU A 157 36.76 -25.58 -12.51
C GLU A 157 35.44 -25.13 -13.16
N ARG A 158 34.38 -24.95 -12.36
CA ARG A 158 33.01 -24.62 -12.80
C ARG A 158 32.34 -25.71 -13.63
N ASN A 159 32.73 -26.98 -13.47
CA ASN A 159 31.98 -28.09 -14.02
C ASN A 159 30.81 -28.45 -13.10
N ILE A 160 29.70 -28.85 -13.70
CA ILE A 160 28.49 -29.25 -13.00
C ILE A 160 28.45 -30.76 -12.88
N TRP A 161 28.41 -31.25 -11.66
CA TRP A 161 28.29 -32.66 -11.34
C TRP A 161 26.82 -33.02 -11.14
N PHE A 162 26.39 -34.11 -11.75
CA PHE A 162 25.01 -34.56 -11.70
C PHE A 162 24.92 -36.09 -11.77
N ARG A 163 23.84 -36.64 -11.26
CA ARG A 163 23.55 -38.07 -11.27
C ARG A 163 22.49 -38.38 -12.31
N VAL A 164 22.63 -39.52 -12.99
CA VAL A 164 21.60 -40.07 -13.86
C VAL A 164 21.30 -41.51 -13.46
N THR A 165 20.03 -41.82 -13.26
CA THR A 165 19.54 -43.16 -12.94
C THR A 165 18.66 -43.71 -14.06
N THR A 166 18.90 -44.96 -14.45
CA THR A 166 18.22 -45.63 -15.58
C THR A 166 16.98 -46.42 -15.12
N ASN A 167 16.09 -46.78 -16.07
CA ASN A 167 14.80 -47.44 -15.78
C ASN A 167 14.90 -48.82 -15.13
N SER A 168 16.04 -49.53 -15.25
CA SER A 168 16.27 -50.75 -14.48
C SER A 168 16.47 -50.48 -12.99
N ARG A 169 16.74 -49.22 -12.59
CA ARG A 169 17.12 -48.80 -11.23
C ARG A 169 18.29 -49.61 -10.65
N GLU A 170 19.12 -50.18 -11.53
CA GLU A 170 20.27 -51.02 -11.17
C GLU A 170 21.61 -50.32 -11.43
N GLU A 171 21.61 -49.25 -12.24
CA GLU A 171 22.81 -48.50 -12.56
C GLU A 171 22.58 -47.00 -12.41
N THR A 172 23.32 -46.43 -11.47
CA THR A 172 23.45 -44.99 -11.25
C THR A 172 24.81 -44.54 -11.79
N THR A 173 24.82 -43.51 -12.62
CA THR A 173 26.05 -42.97 -13.21
C THR A 173 26.22 -41.52 -12.76
N ILE A 174 27.40 -41.21 -12.23
CA ILE A 174 27.79 -39.83 -11.95
C ILE A 174 28.36 -39.24 -13.24
N CYS A 175 27.94 -38.03 -13.56
CA CYS A 175 28.34 -37.33 -14.77
C CYS A 175 28.89 -35.96 -14.41
N ARG A 176 29.86 -35.50 -15.20
CA ARG A 176 30.45 -34.16 -15.10
C ARG A 176 30.21 -33.43 -16.40
N LEU A 177 29.51 -32.30 -16.36
CA LEU A 177 29.27 -31.41 -17.50
C LEU A 177 30.23 -30.23 -17.42
N ASN A 178 31.03 -30.03 -18.46
CA ASN A 178 31.80 -28.81 -18.64
C ASN A 178 30.93 -27.75 -19.38
N PRO A 179 30.54 -26.64 -18.74
CA PRO A 179 29.61 -25.67 -19.34
C PRO A 179 30.17 -24.93 -20.56
N GLN A 180 31.50 -24.81 -20.66
CA GLN A 180 32.16 -24.07 -21.74
C GLN A 180 32.13 -24.89 -23.03
N THR A 181 32.49 -26.17 -22.95
CA THR A 181 32.58 -27.07 -24.11
C THR A 181 31.28 -27.85 -24.38
N GLY A 182 30.44 -28.02 -23.35
CA GLY A 182 29.28 -28.91 -23.39
C GLY A 182 29.65 -30.40 -23.32
N ALA A 183 30.92 -30.73 -23.09
CA ALA A 183 31.39 -32.11 -22.95
C ALA A 183 30.88 -32.72 -21.65
N ILE A 184 30.52 -34.01 -21.71
CA ILE A 184 30.03 -34.77 -20.56
C ILE A 184 30.91 -36.00 -20.35
N SER A 185 31.61 -36.02 -19.23
CA SER A 185 32.35 -37.19 -18.72
C SER A 185 31.45 -38.04 -17.83
N LYS A 186 31.69 -39.36 -17.80
CA LYS A 186 30.84 -40.34 -17.11
C LYS A 186 31.68 -41.24 -16.22
N TYR A 187 31.20 -41.46 -15.01
CA TYR A 187 31.81 -42.32 -14.01
C TYR A 187 30.74 -43.30 -13.51
N THR A 188 30.84 -44.55 -13.93
CA THR A 188 29.90 -45.59 -13.53
C THR A 188 30.26 -46.09 -12.15
N VAL A 189 29.34 -45.96 -11.20
CA VAL A 189 29.50 -46.52 -9.85
C VAL A 189 28.68 -47.81 -9.78
N PRO A 190 29.28 -48.98 -9.53
CA PRO A 190 28.54 -50.23 -9.40
C PRO A 190 27.57 -50.16 -8.21
N GLU A 191 26.26 -50.17 -8.45
CA GLU A 191 25.27 -50.21 -7.37
C GLU A 191 24.93 -51.64 -6.94
N SER A 192 24.86 -51.85 -5.62
CA SER A 192 24.23 -53.02 -5.01
C SER A 192 22.77 -52.67 -4.72
N ARG A 193 21.84 -53.59 -5.01
CA ARG A 193 20.36 -53.43 -4.87
C ARG A 193 19.84 -52.96 -3.51
N ALA A 194 20.69 -52.85 -2.47
CA ALA A 194 20.31 -52.60 -1.08
C ALA A 194 20.30 -51.12 -0.64
N HIS A 195 20.63 -50.14 -1.49
CA HIS A 195 21.01 -48.79 -1.02
C HIS A 195 20.21 -47.64 -1.67
N ARG A 196 18.87 -47.65 -1.57
CA ARG A 196 17.98 -46.70 -2.27
C ARG A 196 17.91 -45.27 -1.71
N TRP A 197 18.49 -44.98 -0.54
CA TRP A 197 18.19 -43.76 0.22
C TRP A 197 19.39 -43.14 0.95
N ARG A 198 20.62 -43.30 0.41
CA ARG A 198 21.80 -42.71 1.07
C ARG A 198 22.09 -41.32 0.54
N HIS A 199 21.78 -40.35 1.40
CA HIS A 199 22.24 -38.98 1.34
C HIS A 199 23.78 -38.95 1.35
N GLY A 200 24.37 -38.09 0.51
CA GLY A 200 25.80 -37.79 0.54
C GLY A 200 26.72 -38.94 0.10
N ASN A 201 27.06 -38.97 -1.20
CA ASN A 201 28.14 -39.82 -1.72
C ASN A 201 29.19 -39.02 -2.48
N ILE A 202 28.96 -37.74 -2.75
CA ILE A 202 29.90 -36.85 -3.42
C ILE A 202 30.00 -35.56 -2.61
N ALA A 203 31.21 -35.01 -2.54
CA ALA A 203 31.54 -33.84 -1.76
C ALA A 203 32.61 -33.01 -2.47
N GLU A 204 32.71 -31.73 -2.14
CA GLU A 204 33.80 -30.85 -2.61
C GLU A 204 34.49 -30.27 -1.38
N ALA A 205 35.79 -30.53 -1.27
CA ALA A 205 36.63 -30.04 -0.17
C ALA A 205 38.07 -29.92 -0.64
N ALA A 206 38.76 -28.86 -0.18
CA ALA A 206 40.12 -28.52 -0.60
C ALA A 206 40.27 -28.42 -2.12
N HIS A 207 39.26 -27.86 -2.81
CA HIS A 207 39.26 -27.71 -4.26
C HIS A 207 39.27 -29.04 -5.05
N GLN A 208 38.86 -30.14 -4.40
CA GLN A 208 38.80 -31.46 -5.02
C GLN A 208 37.43 -32.09 -4.82
N VAL A 209 37.02 -32.90 -5.79
CA VAL A 209 35.78 -33.68 -5.74
C VAL A 209 36.07 -35.05 -5.16
N TRP A 210 35.34 -35.40 -4.11
CA TRP A 210 35.47 -36.65 -3.38
C TRP A 210 34.23 -37.51 -3.58
N LEU A 211 34.41 -38.80 -3.81
CA LEU A 211 33.35 -39.77 -4.04
C LEU A 211 33.50 -40.94 -3.08
N LEU A 212 32.42 -41.29 -2.38
CA LEU A 212 32.33 -42.54 -1.63
C LEU A 212 31.65 -43.60 -2.50
N ASP A 213 32.35 -44.68 -2.80
CA ASP A 213 31.78 -45.78 -3.58
C ASP A 213 30.94 -46.74 -2.72
N THR A 214 30.26 -47.67 -3.37
CA THR A 214 29.40 -48.67 -2.71
C THR A 214 30.19 -49.71 -1.91
N LEU A 215 31.50 -49.79 -2.11
CA LEU A 215 32.42 -50.63 -1.35
C LEU A 215 32.96 -49.90 -0.10
N GLY A 216 32.55 -48.66 0.16
CA GLY A 216 32.98 -47.84 1.28
C GLY A 216 34.37 -47.26 1.12
N GLN A 217 34.88 -47.15 -0.11
CA GLN A 217 36.17 -46.52 -0.40
C GLN A 217 35.96 -45.04 -0.72
N LEU A 218 36.72 -44.18 -0.05
CA LEU A 218 36.78 -42.77 -0.37
C LEU A 218 37.75 -42.58 -1.53
N GLN A 219 37.26 -42.02 -2.62
CA GLN A 219 38.01 -41.74 -3.83
C GLN A 219 38.08 -40.24 -4.06
N LYS A 220 39.19 -39.75 -4.61
CA LYS A 220 39.36 -38.35 -5.02
C LYS A 220 39.43 -38.27 -6.54
N TRP A 221 38.79 -37.29 -7.12
CA TRP A 221 38.84 -37.05 -8.56
C TRP A 221 40.16 -36.39 -8.94
N ASN A 222 40.80 -36.93 -9.98
CA ASN A 222 42.05 -36.43 -10.52
C ASN A 222 41.80 -35.72 -11.88
N PRO A 223 42.03 -34.40 -11.97
CA PRO A 223 41.79 -33.63 -13.19
C PRO A 223 42.72 -34.02 -14.35
N ASP A 224 43.94 -34.50 -14.08
CA ASP A 224 44.97 -34.72 -15.11
C ASP A 224 44.59 -35.82 -16.12
N TYR A 225 43.84 -36.83 -15.68
CA TYR A 225 43.41 -37.96 -16.51
C TYR A 225 41.94 -38.31 -16.36
N ASP A 226 41.17 -37.43 -15.70
CA ASP A 226 39.73 -37.50 -15.56
C ASP A 226 39.22 -38.84 -14.99
N ALA A 227 39.78 -39.28 -13.87
CA ALA A 227 39.37 -40.49 -13.16
C ALA A 227 39.46 -40.33 -11.63
N PHE A 228 38.88 -41.28 -10.89
CA PHE A 228 38.91 -41.29 -9.43
C PHE A 228 40.02 -42.22 -8.91
N ASP A 229 40.86 -41.69 -8.02
CA ASP A 229 41.89 -42.43 -7.29
C ASP A 229 41.40 -42.78 -5.88
N VAL A 230 41.68 -43.99 -5.40
CA VAL A 230 41.34 -44.39 -4.02
C VAL A 230 42.25 -43.64 -3.04
N ALA A 231 41.68 -42.81 -2.19
CA ALA A 231 42.38 -42.09 -1.14
C ALA A 231 42.30 -42.82 0.21
N LEU A 232 41.17 -43.48 0.50
CA LEU A 232 40.99 -44.27 1.72
C LEU A 232 40.26 -45.58 1.40
N SER A 233 40.92 -46.71 1.68
CA SER A 233 40.35 -48.05 1.47
C SER A 233 39.62 -48.57 2.70
N THR A 234 38.62 -49.42 2.48
CA THR A 234 37.91 -50.15 3.54
C THR A 234 38.89 -50.97 4.40
N GLY A 235 38.77 -50.84 5.73
CA GLY A 235 39.59 -51.55 6.72
C GLY A 235 40.75 -50.77 7.34
N THR A 236 41.02 -49.54 6.89
CA THR A 236 41.98 -48.62 7.56
C THR A 236 41.39 -47.92 8.79
N ILE A 237 40.08 -47.99 8.94
CA ILE A 237 39.30 -47.34 10.00
C ILE A 237 38.79 -48.41 10.96
N SER A 238 39.02 -48.22 12.27
CA SER A 238 38.65 -49.18 13.33
C SER A 238 37.69 -48.56 14.34
N SER A 239 36.61 -49.27 14.67
CA SER A 239 35.73 -48.91 15.78
C SER A 239 36.42 -49.13 17.15
N SER A 240 35.82 -48.63 18.23
CA SER A 240 36.31 -48.77 19.62
C SER A 240 36.61 -50.21 20.06
N ALA A 241 36.02 -51.21 19.37
CA ALA A 241 36.20 -52.63 19.63
C ALA A 241 37.26 -53.32 18.75
N GLY A 242 38.01 -52.58 17.91
CA GLY A 242 39.01 -53.16 17.00
C GLY A 242 38.42 -53.89 15.79
N GLN A 243 37.12 -53.71 15.53
CA GLN A 243 36.42 -54.25 14.36
C GLN A 243 36.51 -53.24 13.21
N ALA A 244 36.74 -53.71 11.98
CA ALA A 244 36.80 -52.84 10.80
C ALA A 244 35.43 -52.18 10.59
N ASP A 245 35.40 -50.85 10.58
CA ASP A 245 34.18 -50.08 10.30
C ASP A 245 34.10 -49.78 8.80
N THR A 246 32.88 -49.82 8.25
CA THR A 246 32.65 -49.58 6.81
C THR A 246 32.03 -48.22 6.62
N LEU A 247 32.67 -47.35 5.84
CA LEU A 247 32.12 -46.04 5.51
C LEU A 247 30.83 -46.17 4.70
N ARG A 248 29.84 -45.35 5.04
CA ARG A 248 28.46 -45.45 4.53
C ARG A 248 27.97 -44.20 3.83
N SER A 249 28.36 -43.02 4.30
CA SER A 249 28.01 -41.73 3.68
C SER A 249 29.12 -40.70 3.88
N LEU A 250 29.09 -39.68 3.01
CA LEU A 250 30.07 -38.63 2.86
C LEU A 250 29.34 -37.29 2.81
N PHE A 251 29.66 -36.39 3.73
CA PHE A 251 29.11 -35.03 3.77
C PHE A 251 30.23 -33.99 3.83
N ASN A 252 29.93 -32.78 3.34
CA ASN A 252 30.83 -31.63 3.49
C ASN A 252 30.84 -31.18 4.96
N GLY A 253 32.03 -30.97 5.51
CA GLY A 253 32.26 -30.23 6.75
C GLY A 253 32.85 -28.85 6.46
N LYS A 254 33.07 -28.06 7.50
CA LYS A 254 33.70 -26.74 7.38
C LYS A 254 35.22 -26.86 7.24
N ASP A 255 35.86 -25.80 6.76
CA ASP A 255 37.32 -25.68 6.66
C ASP A 255 37.99 -26.80 5.85
N ASP A 256 37.37 -27.20 4.74
CA ASP A 256 37.85 -28.28 3.87
C ASP A 256 37.90 -29.66 4.55
N ARG A 257 37.03 -29.89 5.53
CA ARG A 257 36.84 -31.20 6.18
C ARG A 257 35.71 -31.97 5.51
N LEU A 258 35.82 -33.29 5.54
CA LEU A 258 34.80 -34.24 5.13
C LEU A 258 34.31 -35.00 6.36
N LEU A 259 32.99 -35.13 6.47
CA LEU A 259 32.33 -35.92 7.50
C LEU A 259 32.04 -37.30 6.91
N LEU A 260 32.75 -38.31 7.39
CA LEU A 260 32.59 -39.69 6.94
C LEU A 260 31.87 -40.47 8.05
N THR A 261 30.70 -41.03 7.77
CA THR A 261 30.03 -41.90 8.74
C THR A 261 30.30 -43.36 8.44
N GLY A 262 30.61 -44.14 9.47
CA GLY A 262 30.67 -45.59 9.43
C GLY A 262 29.34 -46.23 9.83
N ASP A 263 29.34 -47.54 10.08
CA ASP A 263 28.19 -48.20 10.68
C ASP A 263 28.01 -47.74 12.16
N HIS A 264 29.10 -47.44 12.87
CA HIS A 264 29.06 -47.09 14.32
C HIS A 264 30.01 -45.96 14.71
N GLY A 265 30.39 -45.10 13.76
CA GLY A 265 31.36 -44.03 14.00
C GLY A 265 31.19 -42.82 13.08
N LEU A 266 31.73 -41.69 13.52
CA LEU A 266 31.94 -40.47 12.74
C LEU A 266 33.44 -40.21 12.63
N TYR A 267 33.94 -40.03 11.41
CA TYR A 267 35.35 -39.78 11.11
C TYR A 267 35.47 -38.42 10.41
N ILE A 268 36.21 -37.51 11.02
CA ILE A 268 36.50 -36.19 10.47
C ILE A 268 37.78 -36.31 9.64
N PHE A 269 37.63 -36.21 8.32
CA PHE A 269 38.73 -36.30 7.37
C PHE A 269 39.13 -34.92 6.89
N ASP A 270 40.38 -34.55 7.02
CA ASP A 270 40.92 -33.29 6.49
C ASP A 270 41.38 -33.52 5.04
N ALA A 271 40.69 -32.88 4.10
CA ALA A 271 40.95 -33.05 2.67
C ALA A 271 42.31 -32.47 2.24
N LYS A 272 42.90 -31.52 2.99
CA LYS A 272 44.22 -30.95 2.70
C LYS A 272 45.36 -31.89 3.09
N THR A 273 45.21 -32.54 4.25
CA THR A 273 46.24 -33.47 4.75
C THR A 273 46.00 -34.92 4.34
N GLU A 274 44.85 -35.20 3.73
CA GLU A 274 44.36 -36.53 3.32
C GLU A 274 44.37 -37.53 4.49
N LYS A 275 44.00 -37.07 5.69
CA LYS A 275 44.03 -37.88 6.93
C LYS A 275 42.77 -37.68 7.77
N VAL A 276 42.40 -38.74 8.47
CA VAL A 276 41.41 -38.65 9.55
C VAL A 276 42.05 -37.92 10.73
N VAL A 277 41.56 -36.71 11.04
CA VAL A 277 42.07 -35.85 12.11
C VAL A 277 41.39 -36.11 13.45
N ARG A 278 40.13 -36.55 13.43
CA ARG A 278 39.38 -36.96 14.62
C ARG A 278 38.44 -38.11 14.29
N GLN A 279 38.17 -38.94 15.28
CA GLN A 279 37.17 -40.00 15.20
C GLN A 279 36.34 -40.03 16.48
N TYR A 280 35.03 -40.24 16.32
CA TYR A 280 34.08 -40.48 17.39
C TYR A 280 33.44 -41.83 17.12
N VAL A 281 33.47 -42.72 18.10
CA VAL A 281 33.03 -44.11 17.95
C VAL A 281 32.08 -44.45 19.08
N SER A 282 31.19 -45.41 18.83
CA SER A 282 30.30 -45.91 19.89
C SER A 282 31.08 -46.51 21.06
N THR A 283 30.62 -46.28 22.29
CA THR A 283 31.19 -46.91 23.49
C THR A 283 30.11 -47.65 24.27
N PRO A 284 30.40 -48.83 24.86
CA PRO A 284 29.41 -49.63 25.59
C PRO A 284 28.76 -48.92 26.80
N ASP A 285 29.43 -47.94 27.41
CA ASP A 285 28.97 -47.29 28.64
C ASP A 285 28.25 -45.94 28.42
N GLU A 286 27.94 -45.55 27.16
CA GLU A 286 27.22 -44.33 26.67
C GLU A 286 27.62 -42.96 27.27
N SER A 287 28.47 -42.90 28.28
CA SER A 287 28.78 -41.72 29.08
C SER A 287 29.81 -40.80 28.42
N ASN A 288 30.42 -41.23 27.30
CA ASN A 288 31.38 -40.44 26.53
C ASN A 288 31.61 -40.96 25.08
N GLY A 289 30.64 -41.65 24.50
CA GLY A 289 30.72 -42.20 23.14
C GLY A 289 29.41 -42.05 22.37
N LEU A 290 29.46 -42.30 21.06
CA LEU A 290 28.26 -42.31 20.22
C LEU A 290 27.29 -43.43 20.64
N SER A 291 26.01 -43.29 20.27
CA SER A 291 25.04 -44.38 20.40
C SER A 291 25.55 -45.66 19.71
N ASP A 292 25.22 -46.82 20.29
CA ASP A 292 25.49 -48.15 19.72
C ASP A 292 24.68 -48.45 18.46
N LYS A 293 23.59 -47.70 18.25
CA LYS A 293 22.76 -47.78 17.05
C LYS A 293 23.51 -47.32 15.80
N LYS A 294 23.11 -47.87 14.66
CA LYS A 294 23.76 -47.60 13.38
C LYS A 294 23.68 -46.13 13.02
N THR A 295 24.80 -45.58 12.56
CA THR A 295 24.88 -44.20 12.07
C THR A 295 24.32 -44.13 10.65
N VAL A 296 23.48 -43.13 10.40
CA VAL A 296 22.84 -42.90 9.09
C VAL A 296 23.46 -41.71 8.38
N SER A 297 23.56 -40.58 9.08
CA SER A 297 24.10 -39.33 8.56
C SER A 297 24.73 -38.49 9.66
N ALA A 298 25.54 -37.51 9.27
CA ALA A 298 26.11 -36.54 10.19
C ALA A 298 26.26 -35.18 9.53
N ILE A 299 26.16 -34.12 10.34
CA ILE A 299 26.28 -32.73 9.91
C ILE A 299 27.16 -31.94 10.88
N GLU A 300 27.73 -30.84 10.42
CA GLU A 300 28.42 -29.84 11.25
C GLU A 300 27.62 -28.54 11.20
N ASP A 301 27.13 -28.08 12.34
CA ASP A 301 26.28 -26.89 12.40
C ASP A 301 27.07 -25.57 12.32
N SER A 302 26.36 -24.42 12.22
CA SER A 302 27.00 -23.10 12.18
C SER A 302 27.89 -22.78 13.39
N THR A 303 27.64 -23.40 14.55
CA THR A 303 28.42 -23.22 15.78
C THR A 303 29.67 -24.12 15.84
N GLY A 304 29.77 -25.09 14.94
CA GLY A 304 30.86 -26.08 14.88
C GLY A 304 30.59 -27.34 15.70
N GLN A 305 29.37 -27.54 16.20
CA GLN A 305 28.97 -28.79 16.84
C GLN A 305 28.58 -29.83 15.79
N PHE A 306 28.95 -31.09 16.03
CA PHE A 306 28.59 -32.19 15.14
C PHE A 306 27.33 -32.88 15.63
N TRP A 307 26.45 -33.21 14.70
CA TRP A 307 25.23 -33.95 14.95
C TRP A 307 25.31 -35.27 14.20
N VAL A 308 25.15 -36.38 14.92
CA VAL A 308 25.16 -37.72 14.35
C VAL A 308 23.78 -38.33 14.52
N PHE A 309 23.17 -38.69 13.41
CA PHE A 309 21.84 -39.28 13.39
C PHE A 309 21.93 -40.80 13.30
N HIS A 310 21.20 -41.47 14.19
CA HIS A 310 21.19 -42.92 14.31
C HIS A 310 19.80 -43.48 14.01
N GLU A 311 19.75 -44.78 13.68
CA GLU A 311 18.50 -45.55 13.68
C GLU A 311 17.80 -45.47 15.06
N GLY A 312 16.48 -45.73 15.08
CA GLY A 312 15.64 -45.64 16.27
C GLY A 312 15.53 -44.25 16.88
N ALA A 313 15.42 -43.22 16.03
CA ALA A 313 15.17 -41.81 16.40
C ALA A 313 16.12 -41.29 17.48
N THR A 314 17.40 -41.61 17.33
CA THR A 314 18.46 -41.27 18.29
C THR A 314 19.47 -40.31 17.67
N ILE A 315 19.88 -39.30 18.43
CA ILE A 315 20.78 -38.22 18.00
C ILE A 315 21.95 -38.17 18.97
N SER A 316 23.19 -38.17 18.45
CA SER A 316 24.38 -37.86 19.26
C SER A 316 24.89 -36.47 18.90
N MET A 317 24.86 -35.55 19.86
CA MET A 317 25.40 -34.20 19.74
C MET A 317 26.83 -34.15 20.29
N ILE A 318 27.78 -33.68 19.49
CA ILE A 318 29.20 -33.65 19.83
C ILE A 318 29.69 -32.21 19.87
N ASN A 319 30.12 -31.75 21.04
CA ASN A 319 30.85 -30.49 21.13
C ASN A 319 32.36 -30.78 20.98
N PRO A 320 33.01 -30.40 19.87
CA PRO A 320 34.40 -30.73 19.63
C PRO A 320 35.39 -29.96 20.51
N ASP A 321 35.01 -28.80 21.05
CA ASP A 321 35.87 -27.97 21.90
C ASP A 321 35.93 -28.52 23.33
N GLN A 322 34.79 -28.99 23.83
CA GLN A 322 34.67 -29.59 25.17
C GLN A 322 34.90 -31.12 25.15
N ASN A 323 34.90 -31.73 23.96
CA ASN A 323 34.96 -33.16 23.75
C ASN A 323 33.87 -33.93 24.52
N THR A 324 32.67 -33.35 24.58
CA THR A 324 31.49 -33.92 25.24
C THR A 324 30.51 -34.44 24.20
N ILE A 325 29.95 -35.62 24.45
CA ILE A 325 28.93 -36.25 23.60
C ILE A 325 27.64 -36.39 24.42
N THR A 326 26.53 -35.90 23.88
CA THR A 326 25.19 -36.05 24.46
C THR A 326 24.34 -36.90 23.53
N VAL A 327 23.88 -38.05 24.01
CA VAL A 327 22.97 -38.93 23.27
C VAL A 327 21.54 -38.65 23.70
N LEU A 328 20.66 -38.40 22.73
CA LEU A 328 19.26 -38.07 22.93
C LEU A 328 18.40 -39.07 22.14
N THR A 329 17.41 -39.68 22.80
CA THR A 329 16.45 -40.58 22.15
C THR A 329 15.05 -39.99 22.23
N TYR A 330 14.35 -39.95 21.10
CA TYR A 330 12.98 -39.45 21.03
C TYR A 330 12.04 -40.17 22.00
N GLY A 331 11.15 -39.41 22.65
CA GLY A 331 10.23 -39.93 23.68
C GLY A 331 10.86 -40.04 25.07
N SER A 332 12.03 -39.43 25.30
CA SER A 332 12.68 -39.39 26.61
C SER A 332 13.49 -38.10 26.80
N GLY A 333 13.66 -37.68 28.06
CA GLY A 333 14.48 -36.53 28.43
C GLY A 333 14.06 -35.25 27.68
N PRO A 334 15.00 -34.48 27.10
CA PRO A 334 14.71 -33.26 26.33
C PRO A 334 13.86 -33.45 25.06
N LEU A 335 13.67 -34.69 24.60
CA LEU A 335 12.86 -35.04 23.42
C LEU A 335 11.53 -35.71 23.80
N LEU A 336 11.03 -35.45 25.02
CA LEU A 336 9.71 -35.87 25.47
C LEU A 336 8.73 -34.70 25.32
N PHE A 337 7.76 -34.82 24.41
CA PHE A 337 6.73 -33.80 24.16
C PHE A 337 5.36 -34.34 24.57
N ASP A 338 4.66 -33.68 25.50
CA ASP A 338 3.35 -34.10 26.03
C ASP A 338 2.22 -34.06 24.96
N GLN A 339 2.45 -33.37 23.84
CA GLN A 339 1.44 -33.09 22.81
C GLN A 339 1.39 -34.12 21.67
N SER A 340 2.16 -35.22 21.72
CA SER A 340 2.15 -36.20 20.62
C SER A 340 0.90 -37.09 20.69
N PRO A 341 -0.09 -36.98 19.78
CA PRO A 341 -1.13 -38.00 19.66
C PRO A 341 -0.53 -39.39 19.41
N ASP A 342 -1.24 -40.43 19.85
CA ASP A 342 -0.78 -41.83 19.86
C ASP A 342 -0.24 -42.38 18.53
N TYR A 343 -0.50 -41.71 17.40
CA TYR A 343 -0.02 -42.06 16.06
C TYR A 343 1.37 -41.52 15.70
N LEU A 344 2.01 -40.65 16.51
CA LEU A 344 3.36 -40.10 16.27
C LEU A 344 4.49 -40.94 16.90
N ARG A 345 4.24 -42.22 17.17
CA ARG A 345 5.26 -43.12 17.74
C ARG A 345 6.27 -43.54 16.68
N LEU A 346 7.46 -42.95 16.76
CA LEU A 346 8.62 -43.41 15.99
C LEU A 346 9.02 -44.83 16.43
N ASN A 347 9.33 -45.69 15.46
CA ASN A 347 9.80 -47.05 15.69
C ASN A 347 11.33 -47.14 15.48
N GLU A 348 11.91 -48.33 15.67
CA GLU A 348 13.36 -48.55 15.56
C GLU A 348 13.95 -48.25 14.17
N LYS A 349 13.12 -48.18 13.11
CA LYS A 349 13.57 -47.87 11.75
C LYS A 349 13.61 -46.38 11.45
N HIS A 350 12.92 -45.57 12.25
CA HIS A 350 12.96 -44.12 12.08
C HIS A 350 14.34 -43.59 12.46
N HIS A 351 14.80 -42.57 11.76
CA HIS A 351 15.96 -41.77 12.14
C HIS A 351 15.62 -40.29 11.90
N PHE A 352 16.35 -39.39 12.54
CA PHE A 352 16.24 -37.97 12.21
C PHE A 352 17.18 -37.63 11.06
N GLN A 353 16.82 -36.60 10.32
CA GLN A 353 17.68 -35.96 9.35
C GLN A 353 17.55 -34.45 9.49
N GLU A 354 18.63 -33.74 9.17
CA GLU A 354 18.58 -32.31 8.93
C GLU A 354 17.69 -31.99 7.71
N SER A 355 16.70 -31.13 7.93
CA SER A 355 15.93 -30.54 6.83
C SER A 355 16.65 -29.30 6.30
N PHE A 356 16.98 -28.37 7.20
CA PHE A 356 17.78 -27.19 6.90
C PHE A 356 18.28 -26.55 8.20
N GLN A 357 19.21 -25.60 8.07
CA GLN A 357 19.70 -24.79 9.16
C GLN A 357 19.37 -23.31 8.93
N ASP A 358 18.82 -22.64 9.95
CA ASP A 358 18.62 -21.19 9.94
C ASP A 358 19.65 -20.47 10.85
N LYS A 359 19.50 -19.14 10.98
CA LYS A 359 20.33 -18.32 11.88
C LYS A 359 20.12 -18.63 13.36
N GLU A 360 18.93 -19.11 13.76
CA GLU A 360 18.54 -19.34 15.16
C GLU A 360 18.84 -20.78 15.63
N GLY A 361 18.94 -21.75 14.73
CA GLY A 361 19.01 -23.16 15.05
C GLY A 361 19.01 -24.14 13.87
N ILE A 362 18.72 -25.41 14.17
CA ILE A 362 18.67 -26.53 13.21
C ILE A 362 17.27 -27.12 13.19
N TRP A 363 16.74 -27.36 12.00
CA TRP A 363 15.47 -28.06 11.80
C TRP A 363 15.69 -29.53 11.47
N LEU A 364 15.00 -30.38 12.21
CA LEU A 364 15.11 -31.83 12.16
C LEU A 364 13.76 -32.45 11.83
N GLN A 365 13.77 -33.45 10.95
CA GLN A 365 12.59 -34.23 10.61
C GLN A 365 12.82 -35.73 10.76
N PRO A 366 11.83 -36.47 11.28
CA PRO A 366 11.84 -37.92 11.32
C PRO A 366 11.61 -38.53 9.93
N ILE A 367 12.41 -39.51 9.56
CA ILE A 367 12.30 -40.25 8.30
C ILE A 367 12.22 -41.74 8.59
N ASN A 368 11.29 -42.41 7.90
CA ASN A 368 11.20 -43.86 7.88
C ASN A 368 11.59 -44.37 6.48
N PRO A 369 12.73 -45.07 6.32
CA PRO A 369 13.23 -45.52 5.02
C PRO A 369 12.31 -46.55 4.32
N ASP A 370 11.41 -47.20 5.06
CA ASP A 370 10.43 -48.15 4.52
C ASP A 370 9.08 -47.50 4.19
N SER A 371 8.85 -46.24 4.61
CA SER A 371 7.64 -45.48 4.34
C SER A 371 7.87 -44.48 3.21
N TYR A 372 6.88 -44.33 2.34
CA TYR A 372 6.86 -43.23 1.36
C TYR A 372 6.29 -41.93 1.95
N PHE A 373 5.75 -41.98 3.16
CA PHE A 373 5.19 -40.83 3.87
C PHE A 373 6.19 -40.36 4.94
N ILE A 374 6.45 -39.05 4.96
CA ILE A 374 7.19 -38.40 6.04
C ILE A 374 6.24 -38.27 7.24
N GLU A 375 6.74 -38.57 8.44
CA GLU A 375 5.97 -38.39 9.67
C GLU A 375 5.75 -36.90 9.91
N GLN A 376 4.54 -36.54 10.35
CA GLN A 376 3.99 -35.21 10.15
C GLN A 376 4.40 -34.20 11.25
N PHE A 377 5.67 -34.15 11.64
CA PHE A 377 6.18 -33.15 12.58
C PHE A 377 7.62 -32.74 12.28
N SER A 378 7.98 -31.55 12.72
CA SER A 378 9.34 -31.03 12.67
C SER A 378 9.81 -30.64 14.08
N MET A 379 11.11 -30.73 14.32
CA MET A 379 11.72 -30.21 15.55
C MET A 379 12.70 -29.12 15.20
N HIS A 380 12.76 -28.09 16.03
CA HIS A 380 13.76 -27.05 15.91
C HIS A 380 14.64 -27.03 17.17
N TYR A 381 15.95 -27.07 17.01
CA TYR A 381 16.90 -26.90 18.10
C TYR A 381 17.47 -25.48 18.08
N SER A 382 17.17 -24.67 19.10
CA SER A 382 17.67 -23.30 19.18
C SER A 382 19.11 -23.25 19.71
N PHE A 383 20.01 -22.57 19.00
CA PHE A 383 21.38 -22.34 19.47
C PHE A 383 21.45 -21.43 20.70
N ALA A 384 20.52 -20.48 20.81
CA ALA A 384 20.50 -19.50 21.90
C ALA A 384 20.02 -20.11 23.22
N THR A 385 18.90 -20.83 23.21
CA THR A 385 18.32 -21.41 24.43
C THR A 385 18.82 -22.82 24.71
N LYS A 386 19.36 -23.52 23.69
CA LYS A 386 19.76 -24.94 23.73
C LYS A 386 18.59 -25.90 24.00
N GLU A 387 17.39 -25.52 23.58
CA GLU A 387 16.15 -26.29 23.78
C GLU A 387 15.58 -26.77 22.45
N PHE A 388 14.87 -27.90 22.50
CA PHE A 388 14.10 -28.43 21.37
C PHE A 388 12.66 -27.91 21.42
N ARG A 389 12.17 -27.43 20.28
CA ARG A 389 10.77 -27.06 20.07
C ARG A 389 10.13 -28.05 19.10
N PHE A 390 8.90 -28.44 19.41
CA PHE A 390 8.10 -29.35 18.60
C PHE A 390 7.10 -28.55 17.75
N TYR A 391 6.98 -28.91 16.48
CA TYR A 391 6.02 -28.35 15.55
C TYR A 391 5.25 -29.49 14.87
N ASP A 392 3.93 -29.50 15.04
CA ASP A 392 3.08 -30.44 14.31
C ASP A 392 3.04 -30.15 12.79
N ALA A 393 2.22 -30.90 12.05
CA ALA A 393 2.06 -30.75 10.60
C ALA A 393 1.57 -29.36 10.17
N GLN A 394 0.95 -28.61 11.08
CA GLN A 394 0.44 -27.26 10.88
C GLN A 394 1.28 -26.22 11.62
N PHE A 395 2.47 -26.59 12.12
CA PHE A 395 3.35 -25.74 12.91
C PHE A 395 2.63 -25.08 14.10
N ASN A 396 1.80 -25.88 14.79
CA ASN A 396 1.02 -25.55 15.98
C ASN A 396 -0.05 -24.47 15.76
N VAL A 397 -0.45 -24.21 14.50
CA VAL A 397 -1.54 -23.28 14.15
C VAL A 397 -2.73 -24.08 13.62
N GLU A 398 -3.85 -24.07 14.33
CA GLU A 398 -5.04 -24.90 14.03
C GLU A 398 -5.65 -24.66 12.64
N ASN A 399 -5.41 -23.49 12.05
CA ASN A 399 -5.90 -23.08 10.72
C ASN A 399 -4.78 -22.84 9.70
N ASN A 400 -3.57 -23.35 9.93
CA ASN A 400 -2.52 -23.31 8.92
C ASN A 400 -2.98 -24.20 7.76
N ARG A 401 -3.43 -23.61 6.64
CA ARG A 401 -4.02 -24.32 5.48
C ARG A 401 -2.96 -25.12 4.70
N MET A 402 -2.24 -26.00 5.38
CA MET A 402 -1.26 -26.91 4.83
C MET A 402 -1.91 -28.22 4.44
N ASN A 403 -1.57 -28.71 3.24
CA ASN A 403 -2.12 -29.98 2.75
C ASN A 403 -1.34 -31.14 3.39
N PHE A 404 -2.04 -32.09 4.00
CA PHE A 404 -1.45 -33.12 4.89
C PHE A 404 -0.88 -34.34 4.18
N TRP A 405 -1.03 -34.45 2.86
CA TRP A 405 -0.72 -35.66 2.10
C TRP A 405 0.64 -35.63 1.38
N THR A 406 1.55 -34.75 1.80
CA THR A 406 2.78 -34.48 1.03
C THR A 406 3.99 -35.23 1.59
N THR A 407 4.87 -35.67 0.69
CA THR A 407 5.98 -36.60 0.97
C THR A 407 7.33 -35.91 1.19
N SER A 408 7.38 -34.57 1.24
CA SER A 408 8.62 -33.79 1.44
C SER A 408 8.30 -32.32 1.71
N TYR A 409 8.89 -31.77 2.77
CA TYR A 409 8.99 -30.33 3.01
C TYR A 409 10.35 -29.86 2.51
N GLY A 410 10.37 -28.90 1.60
CA GLY A 410 11.57 -28.12 1.35
C GLY A 410 11.50 -26.85 2.19
N PHE A 411 12.54 -26.60 2.98
CA PHE A 411 12.68 -25.37 3.74
C PHE A 411 13.77 -24.50 3.16
N MET A 412 13.57 -23.19 3.30
CA MET A 412 14.57 -22.20 2.96
C MET A 412 14.41 -21.01 3.91
N GLU A 413 15.52 -20.53 4.47
CA GLU A 413 15.57 -19.19 5.06
C GLU A 413 16.07 -18.21 3.98
N ASP A 414 15.37 -17.10 3.80
CA ASP A 414 15.88 -16.03 2.94
C ASP A 414 16.93 -15.16 3.66
N GLN A 415 17.58 -14.25 2.92
CA GLN A 415 18.59 -13.35 3.47
C GLN A 415 18.09 -12.50 4.66
N THR A 416 16.79 -12.19 4.73
CA THR A 416 16.18 -11.41 5.82
C THR A 416 15.95 -12.25 7.08
N GLY A 417 15.98 -13.58 6.95
CA GLY A 417 15.68 -14.51 8.03
C GLY A 417 14.22 -14.97 8.05
N LEU A 418 13.50 -14.79 6.93
CA LEU A 418 12.13 -15.25 6.76
C LEU A 418 12.13 -16.71 6.29
N LEU A 419 11.29 -17.52 6.92
CA LEU A 419 11.15 -18.92 6.56
C LEU A 419 10.21 -19.11 5.35
N TRP A 420 10.65 -19.92 4.41
CA TRP A 420 9.89 -20.35 3.25
C TRP A 420 9.77 -21.87 3.27
N LEU A 421 8.60 -22.35 2.85
CA LEU A 421 8.26 -23.76 2.86
C LEU A 421 7.61 -24.15 1.53
N ASN A 422 8.05 -25.23 0.92
CA ASN A 422 7.36 -25.82 -0.22
C ASN A 422 6.89 -27.24 0.09
N THR A 423 5.67 -27.56 -0.35
CA THR A 423 5.03 -28.86 -0.15
C THR A 423 4.41 -29.35 -1.46
N ARG A 424 3.92 -30.59 -1.50
CA ARG A 424 3.24 -31.16 -2.67
C ARG A 424 1.74 -31.41 -2.42
N PRO A 425 0.82 -30.47 -2.71
CA PRO A 425 1.02 -29.15 -3.30
C PRO A 425 1.09 -28.01 -2.27
N GLY A 426 1.97 -27.04 -2.52
CA GLY A 426 1.92 -25.71 -1.93
C GLY A 426 3.26 -24.99 -1.96
N PHE A 427 3.20 -23.67 -2.02
CA PHE A 427 4.33 -22.78 -1.78
C PHE A 427 3.91 -21.81 -0.68
N TYR A 428 4.64 -21.79 0.41
CA TYR A 428 4.27 -21.11 1.63
C TYR A 428 5.39 -20.17 2.04
N LYS A 429 5.00 -18.98 2.46
CA LYS A 429 5.88 -18.00 3.09
C LYS A 429 5.46 -17.90 4.54
N GLN A 430 6.42 -17.83 5.46
CA GLN A 430 6.11 -17.51 6.85
C GLN A 430 5.36 -16.18 6.88
N ALA A 431 4.16 -16.20 7.45
CA ALA A 431 3.45 -14.98 7.77
C ALA A 431 4.22 -14.27 8.92
N PRO A 432 3.96 -12.99 9.21
CA PRO A 432 4.57 -12.30 10.34
C PRO A 432 4.62 -13.20 11.59
N LYS A 433 5.82 -13.29 12.20
CA LYS A 433 6.34 -14.41 13.04
C LYS A 433 5.39 -14.97 14.12
N LYS A 434 4.33 -14.25 14.51
CA LYS A 434 3.11 -14.74 15.19
C LYS A 434 1.96 -13.83 14.70
N GLN A 435 0.69 -14.27 14.76
CA GLN A 435 -0.38 -13.30 14.99
C GLN A 435 0.08 -12.48 16.21
N GLN A 436 0.34 -11.19 16.03
CA GLN A 436 0.88 -10.35 17.10
C GLN A 436 -0.14 -10.17 18.22
N MET A 437 -1.39 -10.50 17.92
CA MET A 437 -2.57 -10.36 18.76
C MET A 437 -3.40 -11.64 18.62
N ASP A 438 -3.77 -12.24 19.74
CA ASP A 438 -4.72 -13.35 19.71
C ASP A 438 -6.12 -12.79 19.45
N LEU A 439 -6.90 -13.45 18.58
CA LEU A 439 -8.29 -13.11 18.30
C LEU A 439 -9.20 -14.27 18.72
N PHE A 440 -10.03 -14.04 19.72
CA PHE A 440 -11.06 -14.96 20.16
C PHE A 440 -12.37 -14.65 19.44
N LEU A 441 -12.91 -15.67 18.75
CA LEU A 441 -14.19 -15.65 18.06
C LEU A 441 -15.12 -16.71 18.64
N ARG A 442 -16.42 -16.52 18.45
CA ARG A 442 -17.45 -17.49 18.76
C ARG A 442 -17.27 -18.72 17.88
N LYS A 443 -17.25 -19.90 18.51
CA LYS A 443 -17.26 -21.19 17.83
C LYS A 443 -18.64 -21.84 17.94
N GLU A 444 -19.27 -22.18 16.83
CA GLU A 444 -20.60 -22.82 16.83
C GLU A 444 -20.59 -24.24 17.41
N SER A 445 -19.45 -24.92 17.41
CA SER A 445 -19.32 -26.34 17.75
C SER A 445 -18.83 -26.63 19.17
N GLU A 446 -18.42 -25.63 19.94
CA GLU A 446 -17.84 -25.79 21.28
C GLU A 446 -18.77 -25.18 22.34
N ALA A 447 -19.14 -25.96 23.36
CA ALA A 447 -19.93 -25.46 24.50
C ALA A 447 -19.10 -24.53 25.42
N ASP A 448 -17.78 -24.64 25.33
CA ASP A 448 -16.80 -23.88 26.11
C ASP A 448 -16.04 -22.97 25.13
N GLY A 449 -16.47 -21.71 25.02
CA GLY A 449 -15.93 -20.72 24.06
C GLY A 449 -16.54 -19.34 24.24
N LEU A 450 -16.07 -18.33 23.51
CA LEU A 450 -16.64 -16.98 23.56
C LEU A 450 -18.13 -17.02 23.10
N PRO A 451 -19.10 -16.51 23.89
CA PRO A 451 -20.52 -16.73 23.61
C PRO A 451 -21.08 -15.85 22.46
N SER A 452 -20.41 -14.75 22.15
CA SER A 452 -20.74 -13.84 21.05
C SER A 452 -19.50 -13.11 20.57
N ASP A 453 -19.41 -12.83 19.27
CA ASP A 453 -18.36 -11.98 18.71
C ASP A 453 -18.53 -10.50 19.10
N THR A 454 -19.75 -10.09 19.44
CA THR A 454 -20.01 -8.71 19.87
C THR A 454 -19.74 -8.55 21.36
N ILE A 455 -18.64 -7.88 21.68
CA ILE A 455 -18.24 -7.53 23.04
C ILE A 455 -18.76 -6.14 23.39
N ASN A 456 -19.46 -6.04 24.52
CA ASN A 456 -20.06 -4.80 25.00
C ASN A 456 -19.25 -4.13 26.10
N PHE A 457 -18.59 -4.90 26.96
CA PHE A 457 -17.92 -4.40 28.16
C PHE A 457 -16.81 -5.36 28.61
N LEU A 458 -15.71 -4.83 29.12
CA LEU A 458 -14.63 -5.61 29.73
C LEU A 458 -14.37 -5.12 31.15
N PHE A 459 -14.16 -6.05 32.07
CA PHE A 459 -13.93 -5.73 33.48
C PHE A 459 -12.96 -6.73 34.10
N GLU A 460 -11.95 -6.24 34.83
CA GLU A 460 -11.08 -7.06 35.66
C GLU A 460 -11.46 -6.87 37.13
N ASP A 461 -11.70 -7.98 37.84
CA ASP A 461 -12.02 -7.92 39.27
C ASP A 461 -10.76 -7.86 40.15
N SER A 462 -10.95 -7.59 41.45
CA SER A 462 -9.87 -7.56 42.45
C SER A 462 -9.08 -8.87 42.58
N LYS A 463 -9.61 -9.98 42.04
CA LYS A 463 -8.96 -11.30 41.99
C LYS A 463 -8.20 -11.54 40.69
N GLN A 464 -8.05 -10.52 39.85
CA GLN A 464 -7.38 -10.55 38.54
C GLN A 464 -8.05 -11.52 37.56
N ARG A 465 -9.38 -11.64 37.63
CA ARG A 465 -10.16 -12.40 36.67
C ARG A 465 -10.78 -11.45 35.66
N LEU A 466 -10.61 -11.76 34.37
CA LEU A 466 -11.21 -11.00 33.28
C LEU A 466 -12.64 -11.48 33.02
N TRP A 467 -13.59 -10.56 33.17
CA TRP A 467 -14.98 -10.71 32.83
C TRP A 467 -15.30 -9.98 31.52
N VAL A 468 -16.00 -10.68 30.63
CA VAL A 468 -16.32 -10.23 29.28
C VAL A 468 -17.84 -10.20 29.13
N GLY A 469 -18.41 -8.99 29.04
CA GLY A 469 -19.82 -8.79 28.75
C GLY A 469 -20.08 -8.83 27.25
N THR A 470 -20.96 -9.71 26.79
CA THR A 470 -21.25 -9.87 25.35
C THR A 470 -22.72 -9.58 25.03
N GLU A 471 -23.09 -9.61 23.74
CA GLU A 471 -24.51 -9.58 23.33
C GLU A 471 -25.28 -10.85 23.72
N ASN A 472 -24.63 -12.01 23.85
CA ASN A 472 -25.28 -13.30 24.10
C ASN A 472 -24.77 -14.00 25.38
N GLY A 473 -24.54 -13.24 26.45
CA GLY A 473 -24.15 -13.74 27.77
C GLY A 473 -22.92 -13.06 28.37
N LEU A 474 -22.56 -13.51 29.56
CA LEU A 474 -21.35 -13.12 30.28
C LEU A 474 -20.31 -14.23 30.16
N ALA A 475 -19.06 -13.90 29.92
CA ALA A 475 -17.97 -14.86 29.86
C ALA A 475 -16.89 -14.53 30.89
N LEU A 476 -16.32 -15.56 31.52
CA LEU A 476 -15.19 -15.45 32.44
C LEU A 476 -13.99 -16.15 31.80
N PHE A 477 -12.90 -15.41 31.56
CA PHE A 477 -11.70 -15.96 30.94
C PHE A 477 -10.97 -16.93 31.87
N GLN A 478 -10.54 -18.06 31.31
CA GLN A 478 -9.79 -19.12 31.98
C GLN A 478 -8.39 -19.25 31.36
N PRO A 479 -7.34 -18.72 32.01
CA PRO A 479 -5.99 -18.69 31.43
C PRO A 479 -5.35 -20.06 31.20
N ALA A 480 -5.79 -21.11 31.91
CA ALA A 480 -5.14 -22.43 31.86
C ALA A 480 -5.30 -23.16 30.51
N ASN A 481 -6.34 -22.81 29.75
CA ASN A 481 -6.70 -23.45 28.49
C ASN A 481 -7.09 -22.44 27.39
N ASP A 482 -6.83 -21.14 27.61
CA ASP A 482 -7.24 -20.03 26.73
C ASP A 482 -8.73 -20.12 26.33
N ASN A 483 -9.61 -20.40 27.31
CA ASN A 483 -11.04 -20.60 27.08
C ASN A 483 -11.91 -19.76 28.03
N PHE A 484 -13.24 -19.84 27.91
CA PHE A 484 -14.21 -19.04 28.65
C PHE A 484 -15.27 -19.91 29.34
N LEU A 485 -15.55 -19.58 30.60
CA LEU A 485 -16.74 -20.06 31.29
C LEU A 485 -17.91 -19.12 30.99
N VAL A 486 -18.97 -19.64 30.38
CA VAL A 486 -20.11 -18.85 29.90
C VAL A 486 -21.31 -18.92 30.84
N PHE A 487 -21.92 -17.77 31.08
CA PHE A 487 -23.20 -17.62 31.77
C PHE A 487 -24.22 -16.99 30.80
N GLN A 488 -25.37 -17.64 30.64
CA GLN A 488 -26.47 -17.19 29.75
C GLN A 488 -27.79 -17.15 30.51
N ASN A 489 -28.77 -16.45 29.96
CA ASN A 489 -30.14 -16.45 30.40
C ASN A 489 -30.79 -17.80 30.10
N ASP A 490 -31.36 -18.39 31.14
CA ASP A 490 -32.27 -19.51 31.02
C ASP A 490 -33.59 -19.09 31.67
N VAL A 491 -34.62 -18.94 30.83
CA VAL A 491 -35.97 -18.55 31.24
C VAL A 491 -36.56 -19.52 32.28
N SER A 492 -36.13 -20.78 32.28
CA SER A 492 -36.58 -21.80 33.22
C SER A 492 -35.82 -21.79 34.57
N ASN A 493 -34.64 -21.15 34.62
CA ASN A 493 -33.78 -21.11 35.79
C ASN A 493 -33.64 -19.68 36.31
N ALA A 494 -34.33 -19.38 37.41
CA ALA A 494 -34.28 -18.07 38.07
C ALA A 494 -32.88 -17.69 38.63
N GLY A 495 -31.97 -18.66 38.77
CA GLY A 495 -30.58 -18.45 39.18
C GLY A 495 -29.61 -18.19 38.02
N SER A 496 -30.09 -18.06 36.79
CA SER A 496 -29.30 -17.64 35.61
C SER A 496 -29.38 -16.13 35.40
N LEU A 497 -28.61 -15.57 34.46
CA LEU A 497 -28.66 -14.14 34.13
C LEU A 497 -30.08 -13.67 33.77
N SER A 498 -30.43 -12.42 34.05
CA SER A 498 -31.76 -11.87 33.75
C SER A 498 -32.03 -11.62 32.26
N ASP A 499 -30.98 -11.39 31.47
CA ASP A 499 -30.99 -11.20 30.01
C ASP A 499 -29.58 -11.51 29.50
N ASP A 500 -29.45 -11.96 28.26
CA ASP A 500 -28.15 -12.32 27.68
C ASP A 500 -27.29 -11.09 27.33
N ARG A 501 -27.92 -9.95 27.03
CA ARG A 501 -27.20 -8.76 26.60
C ARG A 501 -26.60 -8.04 27.80
N VAL A 502 -25.33 -8.29 28.10
CA VAL A 502 -24.59 -7.63 29.19
C VAL A 502 -24.21 -6.20 28.77
N GLN A 503 -24.38 -5.24 29.68
CA GLN A 503 -24.10 -3.81 29.43
C GLN A 503 -22.97 -3.27 30.32
N PHE A 504 -23.01 -3.57 31.62
CA PHE A 504 -22.01 -3.10 32.58
C PHE A 504 -21.68 -4.20 33.59
N ILE A 505 -20.43 -4.23 34.04
CA ILE A 505 -19.94 -5.13 35.08
C ILE A 505 -19.19 -4.28 36.09
N THR A 506 -19.44 -4.49 37.38
CA THR A 506 -18.69 -3.83 38.44
C THR A 506 -18.51 -4.77 39.63
N GLU A 507 -17.58 -4.41 40.50
CA GLU A 507 -17.31 -5.10 41.76
C GLU A 507 -17.70 -4.18 42.92
N ASP A 508 -18.39 -4.74 43.92
CA ASP A 508 -18.68 -4.03 45.16
C ASP A 508 -17.49 -4.05 46.13
N VAL A 509 -17.58 -3.28 47.23
CA VAL A 509 -16.51 -3.17 48.22
C VAL A 509 -16.17 -4.47 48.94
N ASP A 510 -17.05 -5.47 48.90
CA ASP A 510 -16.85 -6.80 49.49
C ASP A 510 -16.28 -7.81 48.46
N GLY A 511 -16.04 -7.39 47.22
CA GLY A 511 -15.57 -8.24 46.12
C GLY A 511 -16.69 -9.02 45.41
N GLY A 512 -17.94 -8.62 45.58
CA GLY A 512 -19.10 -9.18 44.90
C GLY A 512 -19.28 -8.62 43.49
N ILE A 513 -19.52 -9.51 42.52
CA ILE A 513 -19.67 -9.11 41.11
C ILE A 513 -21.14 -8.78 40.81
N TRP A 514 -21.35 -7.60 40.23
CA TRP A 514 -22.64 -7.09 39.80
C TRP A 514 -22.66 -6.90 38.29
N VAL A 515 -23.71 -7.40 37.64
CA VAL A 515 -23.83 -7.46 36.19
C VAL A 515 -25.15 -6.84 35.77
N CYS A 516 -25.07 -5.71 35.08
CA CYS A 516 -26.21 -5.10 34.43
C CYS A 516 -26.40 -5.69 33.04
N THR A 517 -27.62 -6.11 32.75
CA THR A 517 -28.01 -6.59 31.42
C THR A 517 -29.00 -5.60 30.80
N ARG A 518 -29.50 -5.90 29.59
CA ARG A 518 -30.57 -5.12 28.97
C ARG A 518 -31.85 -5.09 29.82
N ASN A 519 -32.04 -6.06 30.71
CA ASN A 519 -33.20 -6.14 31.58
C ASN A 519 -32.81 -6.47 33.02
N GLY A 520 -32.52 -5.42 33.80
CA GLY A 520 -32.26 -5.52 35.23
C GLY A 520 -30.80 -5.74 35.60
N LEU A 521 -30.60 -5.93 36.90
CA LEU A 521 -29.31 -6.03 37.58
C LEU A 521 -29.16 -7.42 38.19
N ASN A 522 -27.97 -8.02 38.14
CA ASN A 522 -27.71 -9.36 38.63
C ASN A 522 -26.54 -9.33 39.60
N LYS A 523 -26.66 -9.99 40.75
CA LYS A 523 -25.55 -10.20 41.69
C LYS A 523 -25.07 -11.65 41.61
N LEU A 524 -23.79 -11.87 41.40
CA LEU A 524 -23.20 -13.21 41.38
C LEU A 524 -23.05 -13.74 42.81
N GLN A 525 -23.64 -14.91 43.07
CA GLN A 525 -23.43 -15.68 44.30
C GLN A 525 -22.30 -16.67 44.06
N GLU A 526 -21.06 -16.30 44.42
CA GLU A 526 -19.86 -17.09 44.10
C GLU A 526 -19.88 -18.53 44.63
N SER A 527 -20.50 -18.77 45.80
CA SER A 527 -20.55 -20.12 46.40
C SER A 527 -21.35 -21.13 45.58
N THR A 528 -22.31 -20.65 44.80
CA THR A 528 -23.25 -21.48 44.03
C THR A 528 -23.17 -21.22 42.53
N THR A 529 -22.37 -20.25 42.09
CA THR A 529 -22.27 -19.80 40.69
C THR A 529 -23.63 -19.47 40.07
N THR A 530 -24.54 -18.92 40.88
CA THR A 530 -25.90 -18.51 40.47
C THR A 530 -26.05 -17.00 40.60
N PHE A 531 -26.98 -16.42 39.86
CA PHE A 531 -27.31 -14.99 39.92
C PHE A 531 -28.58 -14.74 40.72
N GLU A 532 -28.53 -13.68 41.53
CA GLU A 532 -29.70 -13.08 42.14
C GLU A 532 -30.12 -11.86 41.32
N ARG A 533 -31.38 -11.83 40.87
CA ARG A 533 -31.90 -10.81 39.95
C ARG A 533 -32.61 -9.68 40.72
N PHE A 534 -32.23 -8.45 40.41
CA PHE A 534 -32.80 -7.20 40.90
C PHE A 534 -33.34 -6.38 39.73
N PHE A 535 -34.39 -5.59 39.95
CA PHE A 535 -34.99 -4.73 38.91
C PHE A 535 -35.33 -5.47 37.60
N PHE A 536 -35.70 -6.74 37.66
CA PHE A 536 -36.13 -7.51 36.49
C PHE A 536 -37.63 -7.36 36.24
N ASN A 537 -38.04 -7.16 34.99
CA ASN A 537 -39.45 -7.07 34.61
C ASN A 537 -39.72 -7.84 33.31
N ASN A 538 -40.81 -8.62 33.29
CA ASN A 538 -41.21 -9.43 32.13
C ASN A 538 -41.98 -8.64 31.06
N GLU A 539 -42.58 -7.51 31.41
CA GLU A 539 -43.40 -6.72 30.47
C GLU A 539 -42.57 -5.64 29.75
N GLU A 540 -41.89 -4.79 30.52
CA GLU A 540 -41.03 -3.71 30.01
C GLU A 540 -39.62 -3.84 30.58
N PRO A 541 -38.58 -3.96 29.72
CA PRO A 541 -37.21 -4.18 30.18
C PRO A 541 -36.69 -2.96 30.93
N ASN A 542 -36.08 -3.20 32.09
CA ASN A 542 -35.38 -2.16 32.84
C ASN A 542 -33.95 -2.01 32.31
N LEU A 543 -33.78 -1.15 31.32
CA LEU A 543 -32.48 -0.88 30.71
C LEU A 543 -31.60 -0.10 31.69
N CYS A 544 -30.49 -0.70 32.11
CA CYS A 544 -29.48 -0.01 32.90
C CYS A 544 -28.66 0.95 32.00
N ALA A 545 -28.56 2.22 32.40
CA ALA A 545 -27.75 3.22 31.70
C ALA A 545 -26.33 3.35 32.27
N PHE A 546 -26.15 3.16 33.59
CA PHE A 546 -24.84 3.01 34.22
C PHE A 546 -24.97 2.27 35.56
N LEU A 547 -23.86 1.67 36.00
CA LEU A 547 -23.69 1.09 37.33
C LEU A 547 -22.31 1.48 37.88
N HIS A 548 -22.26 2.09 39.06
CA HIS A 548 -21.01 2.53 39.68
C HIS A 548 -21.05 2.48 41.22
N PRO A 549 -20.03 1.93 41.90
CA PRO A 549 -19.89 2.04 43.35
C PRO A 549 -19.39 3.43 43.75
N ASP A 550 -19.92 4.02 44.83
CA ASP A 550 -19.36 5.24 45.40
C ASP A 550 -18.27 4.96 46.44
N THR A 551 -17.57 6.01 46.87
CA THR A 551 -16.52 5.92 47.91
C THR A 551 -17.03 5.46 49.29
N LYS A 552 -18.35 5.35 49.50
CA LYS A 552 -18.99 4.88 50.73
C LYS A 552 -19.44 3.42 50.61
N GLY A 553 -19.19 2.77 49.47
CA GLY A 553 -19.61 1.41 49.18
C GLY A 553 -21.08 1.27 48.82
N ARG A 554 -21.79 2.34 48.46
CA ARG A 554 -23.16 2.25 47.92
C ARG A 554 -23.09 2.09 46.41
N LEU A 555 -24.04 1.39 45.81
CA LEU A 555 -24.12 1.21 44.36
C LEU A 555 -25.09 2.23 43.76
N TRP A 556 -24.62 3.02 42.81
CA TRP A 556 -25.43 3.95 42.02
C TRP A 556 -25.83 3.27 40.72
N LEU A 557 -27.13 3.20 40.47
CA LEU A 557 -27.74 2.56 39.31
C LEU A 557 -28.66 3.56 38.62
N SER A 558 -28.50 3.75 37.32
CA SER A 558 -29.50 4.47 36.50
C SER A 558 -30.29 3.50 35.66
N ILE A 559 -31.61 3.64 35.69
CA ILE A 559 -32.52 2.91 34.80
C ILE A 559 -33.12 3.93 33.84
N SER A 560 -32.91 3.71 32.54
CA SER A 560 -33.43 4.59 31.49
C SER A 560 -34.93 4.79 31.66
N ASP A 561 -35.37 6.05 31.56
CA ASP A 561 -36.77 6.48 31.72
C ASP A 561 -37.36 6.27 33.12
N LYS A 562 -36.55 5.95 34.14
CA LYS A 562 -36.98 5.80 35.55
C LYS A 562 -36.15 6.60 36.55
N GLY A 563 -34.96 7.05 36.17
CA GLY A 563 -34.08 7.87 37.00
C GLY A 563 -32.97 7.08 37.70
N VAL A 564 -32.41 7.66 38.76
CA VAL A 564 -31.21 7.16 39.45
C VAL A 564 -31.56 6.60 40.82
N PHE A 565 -31.03 5.43 41.15
CA PHE A 565 -31.25 4.69 42.39
C PHE A 565 -29.92 4.47 43.10
N VAL A 566 -29.93 4.63 44.42
CA VAL A 566 -28.80 4.30 45.29
C VAL A 566 -29.17 3.04 46.05
N LEU A 567 -28.34 2.01 45.92
CA LEU A 567 -28.56 0.68 46.47
C LEU A 567 -27.55 0.36 47.56
N ASP A 568 -28.00 -0.43 48.52
CA ASP A 568 -27.15 -1.10 49.49
C ASP A 568 -26.42 -2.28 48.81
N HIS A 569 -25.09 -2.30 48.82
CA HIS A 569 -24.32 -3.36 48.14
C HIS A 569 -24.48 -4.74 48.79
N THR A 570 -24.86 -4.83 50.06
CA THR A 570 -25.03 -6.13 50.71
C THR A 570 -26.37 -6.75 50.32
N SER A 571 -27.47 -6.00 50.47
CA SER A 571 -28.85 -6.47 50.34
C SER A 571 -29.54 -6.15 49.00
N GLY A 572 -28.98 -5.25 48.19
CA GLY A 572 -29.61 -4.74 46.97
C GLY A 572 -30.83 -3.83 47.22
N ALA A 573 -31.09 -3.45 48.46
CA ALA A 573 -32.23 -2.60 48.83
C ALA A 573 -32.03 -1.15 48.36
N ILE A 574 -33.11 -0.49 47.92
CA ILE A 574 -33.08 0.92 47.53
C ILE A 574 -32.96 1.80 48.79
N LEU A 575 -31.84 2.50 48.89
CA LEU A 575 -31.58 3.49 49.95
C LEU A 575 -32.16 4.86 49.59
N LYS A 576 -32.04 5.26 48.32
CA LYS A 576 -32.53 6.55 47.81
C LYS A 576 -32.91 6.44 46.34
N SER A 577 -33.93 7.18 45.90
CA SER A 577 -34.32 7.30 44.50
C SER A 577 -34.39 8.77 44.10
N PHE A 578 -33.89 9.06 42.91
CA PHE A 578 -33.91 10.37 42.28
C PHE A 578 -34.66 10.24 40.96
N VAL A 579 -35.92 10.69 40.98
CA VAL A 579 -36.82 10.65 39.82
C VAL A 579 -37.07 12.09 39.36
N SER A 580 -37.18 12.30 38.05
CA SER A 580 -37.35 13.65 37.53
C SER A 580 -38.65 14.29 38.02
N ASP A 581 -38.53 15.53 38.50
CA ASP A 581 -39.66 16.37 38.87
C ASP A 581 -39.49 17.74 38.19
N PRO A 582 -40.17 17.97 37.05
CA PRO A 582 -40.08 19.23 36.31
C PRO A 582 -40.53 20.46 37.11
N THR A 583 -41.22 20.28 38.24
CA THR A 583 -41.73 21.37 39.09
C THR A 583 -40.74 21.80 40.18
N ASN A 584 -39.70 21.00 40.43
CA ASN A 584 -38.66 21.28 41.41
C ASN A 584 -37.32 21.54 40.72
N PRO A 585 -36.81 22.79 40.69
CA PRO A 585 -35.53 23.13 40.10
C PRO A 585 -34.32 22.40 40.71
N ALA A 586 -34.47 21.90 41.94
CA ALA A 586 -33.44 21.16 42.67
C ALA A 586 -33.55 19.62 42.47
N SER A 587 -34.48 19.16 41.63
CA SER A 587 -34.59 17.75 41.22
C SER A 587 -33.80 17.50 39.93
N LEU A 588 -33.58 16.22 39.61
CA LEU A 588 -33.16 15.85 38.26
C LEU A 588 -34.25 16.30 37.28
N THR A 589 -33.90 17.01 36.22
CA THR A 589 -34.88 17.37 35.18
C THR A 589 -34.98 16.29 34.10
N SER A 590 -33.94 15.48 33.94
CA SER A 590 -33.91 14.34 33.02
C SER A 590 -34.12 13.01 33.72
N GLN A 591 -34.79 12.08 33.03
CA GLN A 591 -34.94 10.67 33.43
C GLN A 591 -33.94 9.74 32.72
N ARG A 592 -33.05 10.30 31.89
CA ARG A 592 -32.08 9.58 31.07
C ARG A 592 -30.66 9.94 31.45
N ILE A 593 -30.31 9.72 32.70
CA ILE A 593 -28.93 9.94 33.15
C ILE A 593 -28.05 8.82 32.60
N SER A 594 -27.08 9.19 31.77
CA SER A 594 -26.21 8.28 31.01
C SER A 594 -24.81 8.15 31.61
N SER A 595 -24.35 9.13 32.40
CA SER A 595 -23.03 9.08 33.02
C SER A 595 -23.07 9.40 34.52
N PHE A 596 -22.08 8.89 35.24
CA PHE A 596 -21.82 9.13 36.65
C PHE A 596 -20.33 9.35 36.86
N TYR A 597 -19.97 10.38 37.62
CA TYR A 597 -18.61 10.59 38.11
C TYR A 597 -18.64 11.13 39.53
N GLN A 598 -17.72 10.68 40.38
CA GLN A 598 -17.55 11.20 41.74
C GLN A 598 -16.18 11.85 41.85
N ASP A 599 -16.14 13.13 42.20
CA ASP A 599 -14.88 13.86 42.33
C ASP A 599 -14.19 13.60 43.69
N SER A 600 -12.92 13.96 43.80
CA SER A 600 -12.10 13.80 45.01
C SER A 600 -12.60 14.61 46.22
N ARG A 601 -13.49 15.59 45.98
CA ARG A 601 -14.13 16.42 47.01
C ARG A 601 -15.44 15.81 47.50
N GLY A 602 -15.91 14.73 46.87
CA GLY A 602 -17.13 14.00 47.22
C GLY A 602 -18.39 14.50 46.54
N ASN A 603 -18.29 15.40 45.55
CA ASN A 603 -19.43 15.79 44.72
C ASN A 603 -19.70 14.70 43.68
N ILE A 604 -20.98 14.54 43.36
CA ILE A 604 -21.46 13.59 42.37
C ILE A 604 -21.90 14.37 41.15
N TRP A 605 -21.35 14.01 40.00
CA TRP A 605 -21.62 14.60 38.70
C TRP A 605 -22.39 13.60 37.86
N LEU A 606 -23.55 14.02 37.35
CA LEU A 606 -24.44 13.23 36.51
C LEU A 606 -24.67 13.97 35.21
N SER A 607 -24.60 13.29 34.07
CA SER A 607 -24.95 13.90 32.78
C SER A 607 -26.01 13.12 32.02
N ASP A 608 -26.75 13.84 31.17
CA ASP A 608 -27.63 13.31 30.15
C ASP A 608 -27.04 13.64 28.77
N ALA A 609 -26.49 12.63 28.09
CA ALA A 609 -25.88 12.76 26.77
C ALA A 609 -26.90 12.68 25.61
N ASP A 610 -28.11 12.17 25.84
CA ASP A 610 -29.08 11.78 24.80
C ASP A 610 -30.37 12.61 24.79
N GLY A 611 -30.59 13.48 25.77
CA GLY A 611 -31.80 14.30 25.84
C GLY A 611 -31.87 15.40 24.76
N GLY A 612 -33.09 15.81 24.42
CA GLY A 612 -33.32 16.97 23.55
C GLY A 612 -32.92 18.28 24.24
N GLU A 613 -32.74 19.34 23.43
CA GLU A 613 -32.17 20.66 23.81
C GLU A 613 -32.73 21.35 25.07
N LYS A 614 -33.86 20.90 25.64
CA LYS A 614 -34.52 21.52 26.80
C LYS A 614 -34.31 20.80 28.13
N GLU A 615 -34.04 19.49 28.13
CA GLU A 615 -34.02 18.65 29.34
C GLU A 615 -32.63 18.09 29.69
N SER A 616 -31.69 18.12 28.76
CA SER A 616 -30.28 17.73 28.94
C SER A 616 -29.47 18.73 29.77
N GLY A 617 -28.36 18.25 30.33
CA GLY A 617 -27.37 19.08 31.01
C GLY A 617 -26.50 18.29 31.98
N LEU A 618 -25.59 19.01 32.64
CA LEU A 618 -24.73 18.50 33.70
C LEU A 618 -25.36 18.83 35.06
N PHE A 619 -25.44 17.84 35.94
CA PHE A 619 -25.98 17.98 37.29
C PHE A 619 -24.88 17.68 38.32
N ARG A 620 -24.68 18.60 39.26
CA ARG A 620 -23.83 18.40 40.45
C ARG A 620 -24.70 18.18 41.67
N LEU A 621 -24.41 17.13 42.43
CA LEU A 621 -24.96 16.86 43.75
C LEU A 621 -23.85 16.90 44.78
N ASN A 622 -23.95 17.86 45.69
CA ASN A 622 -23.20 17.84 46.93
C ASN A 622 -24.14 17.33 48.02
N GLU A 623 -23.80 16.25 48.72
CA GLU A 623 -24.68 15.66 49.74
C GLU A 623 -24.95 16.61 50.94
N SER A 624 -24.20 17.71 51.06
CA SER A 624 -24.45 18.76 52.06
C SER A 624 -25.42 19.85 51.58
N GLU A 625 -25.73 19.90 50.28
CA GLU A 625 -26.65 20.85 49.65
C GLU A 625 -28.04 20.22 49.47
N ASP A 626 -29.09 21.04 49.55
CA ASP A 626 -30.47 20.61 49.30
C ASP A 626 -30.75 20.54 47.79
N GLY A 627 -30.32 19.46 47.15
CA GLY A 627 -30.69 19.08 45.77
C GLY A 627 -29.57 19.20 44.73
N PHE A 628 -29.95 19.13 43.44
CA PHE A 628 -29.01 19.17 42.31
C PHE A 628 -28.82 20.60 41.81
N THR A 629 -27.56 20.96 41.55
CA THR A 629 -27.19 22.16 40.77
C THR A 629 -27.10 21.78 39.29
N ARG A 630 -27.88 22.43 38.43
CA ARG A 630 -27.90 22.18 36.98
C ARG A 630 -27.10 23.24 36.23
N TYR A 631 -26.23 22.82 35.31
CA TYR A 631 -25.50 23.71 34.40
C TYR A 631 -26.09 23.64 32.99
N GLN A 632 -26.27 24.81 32.37
CA GLN A 632 -26.77 24.96 31.00
C GLN A 632 -25.98 26.07 30.26
N PRO A 633 -25.80 25.93 28.94
CA PRO A 633 -25.16 26.97 28.14
C PRO A 633 -26.02 28.24 28.15
N VAL A 634 -25.37 29.37 28.40
CA VAL A 634 -25.97 30.70 28.36
C VAL A 634 -25.39 31.45 27.16
N ALA A 635 -26.26 31.91 26.26
CA ALA A 635 -25.85 32.66 25.08
C ALA A 635 -25.08 33.93 25.49
N GLU A 636 -23.92 34.16 24.85
CA GLU A 636 -23.01 35.29 25.11
C GLU A 636 -22.21 35.22 26.43
N ASP A 637 -22.32 34.14 27.21
CA ASP A 637 -21.52 33.92 28.42
C ASP A 637 -20.47 32.83 28.21
N SER A 638 -19.22 33.25 28.02
CA SER A 638 -18.07 32.35 27.83
C SER A 638 -17.62 31.63 29.11
N THR A 639 -18.22 31.94 30.26
CA THR A 639 -17.97 31.29 31.56
C THR A 639 -19.01 30.22 31.89
N SER A 640 -20.04 30.08 31.05
CA SER A 640 -21.03 29.00 31.14
C SER A 640 -20.56 27.75 30.38
N ILE A 641 -21.13 26.60 30.72
CA ILE A 641 -20.85 25.32 30.03
C ILE A 641 -21.13 25.46 28.53
N ALA A 642 -20.24 24.98 27.66
CA ALA A 642 -20.32 25.28 26.23
C ALA A 642 -21.42 24.50 25.48
N ASP A 643 -21.70 23.27 25.90
CA ASP A 643 -22.77 22.43 25.36
C ASP A 643 -23.53 21.69 26.47
N THR A 644 -24.82 21.43 26.24
CA THR A 644 -25.67 20.58 27.08
C THR A 644 -25.31 19.10 27.01
N ARG A 645 -24.73 18.64 25.89
CA ARG A 645 -24.36 17.23 25.68
C ARG A 645 -22.98 16.95 26.25
N VAL A 646 -22.96 16.45 27.48
CA VAL A 646 -21.75 16.01 28.18
C VAL A 646 -21.61 14.50 28.09
N PHE A 647 -20.53 14.03 27.47
CA PHE A 647 -20.26 12.60 27.32
C PHE A 647 -19.69 11.99 28.61
N PHE A 648 -18.68 12.64 29.18
CA PHE A 648 -18.04 12.18 30.42
C PHE A 648 -17.40 13.34 31.18
N VAL A 649 -17.13 13.07 32.46
CA VAL A 649 -16.45 13.98 33.38
C VAL A 649 -15.28 13.22 33.99
N VAL A 650 -14.13 13.88 34.11
CA VAL A 650 -12.93 13.30 34.69
C VAL A 650 -12.16 14.36 35.47
N GLU A 651 -11.51 13.98 36.57
CA GLU A 651 -10.65 14.84 37.37
C GLU A 651 -9.17 14.52 37.09
N ASP A 652 -8.34 15.55 36.95
CA ASP A 652 -6.90 15.41 36.82
C ASP A 652 -6.19 15.20 38.18
N GLU A 653 -4.88 14.92 38.15
CA GLU A 653 -4.07 14.79 39.37
C GLU A 653 -3.99 16.10 40.19
N GLN A 654 -4.17 17.26 39.54
CA GLN A 654 -4.23 18.57 40.19
C GLN A 654 -5.61 18.88 40.79
N LYS A 655 -6.59 17.97 40.69
CA LYS A 655 -7.96 18.12 41.15
C LYS A 655 -8.77 19.18 40.40
N GLN A 656 -8.41 19.43 39.13
CA GLN A 656 -9.21 20.17 38.16
C GLN A 656 -10.15 19.19 37.46
N LEU A 657 -11.38 19.63 37.24
CA LEU A 657 -12.41 18.81 36.64
C LEU A 657 -12.55 19.16 35.16
N LEU A 658 -12.40 18.15 34.30
CA LEU A 658 -12.48 18.21 32.85
C LEU A 658 -13.80 17.60 32.40
N ILE A 659 -14.54 18.31 31.56
CA ILE A 659 -15.89 17.96 31.14
C ILE A 659 -15.90 17.89 29.61
N ALA A 660 -16.01 16.67 29.10
CA ALA A 660 -15.98 16.40 27.67
C ALA A 660 -17.38 16.55 27.06
N GLN A 661 -17.45 17.32 25.98
CA GLN A 661 -18.68 17.73 25.33
C GLN A 661 -18.65 17.49 23.83
N ASN A 662 -19.81 17.64 23.20
CA ASN A 662 -19.91 17.59 21.75
C ASN A 662 -19.21 18.75 21.03
N ASN A 663 -19.10 19.91 21.68
CA ASN A 663 -18.43 21.09 21.11
C ASN A 663 -17.11 21.46 21.80
N GLY A 664 -16.44 20.52 22.48
CA GLY A 664 -15.11 20.77 23.05
C GLY A 664 -14.90 20.14 24.42
N LEU A 665 -14.02 20.77 25.19
CA LEU A 665 -13.67 20.38 26.54
C LEU A 665 -13.76 21.59 27.46
N ASP A 666 -14.53 21.50 28.54
CA ASP A 666 -14.59 22.55 29.55
C ASP A 666 -13.77 22.16 30.78
N ILE A 667 -13.01 23.11 31.32
CA ILE A 667 -12.33 22.98 32.61
C ILE A 667 -13.17 23.73 33.64
N PHE A 668 -13.59 23.06 34.70
CA PHE A 668 -14.43 23.65 35.73
C PHE A 668 -13.59 24.27 36.87
N ASP A 669 -13.84 25.55 37.14
CA ASP A 669 -13.23 26.30 38.24
C ASP A 669 -14.10 26.25 39.49
N TYR A 670 -13.61 25.53 40.50
CA TYR A 670 -14.28 25.39 41.80
C TYR A 670 -14.35 26.69 42.61
N GLU A 671 -13.46 27.68 42.38
CA GLU A 671 -13.47 28.92 43.16
C GLU A 671 -14.59 29.88 42.73
N HIS A 672 -14.86 29.92 41.42
CA HIS A 672 -15.82 30.85 40.82
C HIS A 672 -17.11 30.18 40.32
N ASP A 673 -17.17 28.84 40.30
CA ASP A 673 -18.30 28.05 39.74
C ASP A 673 -18.49 28.34 38.23
N GLU A 674 -17.37 28.55 37.52
CA GLU A 674 -17.29 28.94 36.10
C GLU A 674 -16.61 27.85 35.25
N PHE A 675 -16.86 27.86 33.94
CA PHE A 675 -16.29 26.94 32.96
C PHE A 675 -15.32 27.66 32.02
N ILE A 676 -14.15 27.06 31.80
CA ILE A 676 -13.15 27.54 30.86
C ILE A 676 -13.16 26.63 29.65
N HIS A 677 -13.73 27.14 28.55
CA HIS A 677 -13.90 26.39 27.32
C HIS A 677 -12.59 26.23 26.52
N LYS A 678 -12.34 25.01 26.03
CA LYS A 678 -11.19 24.65 25.20
C LYS A 678 -11.64 23.91 23.94
N GLY A 679 -11.48 24.59 22.80
CA GLY A 679 -11.59 23.97 21.49
C GLY A 679 -13.01 23.74 21.00
N ASN A 680 -13.18 23.59 19.68
CA ASN A 680 -14.48 23.34 19.05
C ASN A 680 -14.47 21.98 18.34
N TRP A 681 -14.28 20.89 19.09
CA TRP A 681 -14.26 19.52 18.54
C TRP A 681 -15.00 18.55 19.46
N CYS A 682 -15.57 17.48 18.90
CA CYS A 682 -16.29 16.48 19.68
C CYS A 682 -15.30 15.54 20.37
N THR A 683 -15.33 15.49 21.70
CA THR A 683 -14.44 14.65 22.50
C THR A 683 -15.15 13.36 22.91
N VAL A 684 -14.63 12.20 22.50
CA VAL A 684 -15.34 10.90 22.65
C VAL A 684 -14.69 9.92 23.62
N GLY A 685 -13.44 10.16 23.99
CA GLY A 685 -12.71 9.37 24.97
C GLY A 685 -11.41 10.03 25.38
N TYR A 686 -10.76 9.50 26.41
CA TYR A 686 -9.50 10.02 26.92
C TYR A 686 -8.54 8.90 27.36
N ALA A 687 -7.26 9.23 27.44
CA ALA A 687 -6.24 8.47 28.15
C ALA A 687 -5.32 9.43 28.89
N ILE A 688 -4.75 8.96 29.99
CA ILE A 688 -3.80 9.70 30.81
C ILE A 688 -2.44 9.01 30.67
N ASP A 689 -1.45 9.72 30.12
CA ASP A 689 -0.10 9.16 29.96
C ASP A 689 0.64 8.99 31.30
N LEU A 690 1.83 8.36 31.29
CA LEU A 690 2.64 8.15 32.50
C LEU A 690 3.16 9.46 33.13
N ASN A 691 3.18 10.57 32.39
CA ASN A 691 3.48 11.91 32.90
C ASN A 691 2.18 12.64 33.37
N GLY A 692 1.06 11.93 33.28
CA GLY A 692 -0.28 12.33 33.60
C GLY A 692 -0.96 13.26 32.58
N ASN A 693 -0.37 13.55 31.41
CA ASN A 693 -1.01 14.42 30.42
C ASN A 693 -2.22 13.72 29.79
N PHE A 694 -3.24 14.51 29.47
CA PHE A 694 -4.45 14.00 28.84
C PHE A 694 -4.30 13.96 27.33
N HIS A 695 -4.71 12.82 26.77
CA HIS A 695 -4.85 12.58 25.33
C HIS A 695 -6.31 12.27 25.06
N PHE A 696 -6.96 13.08 24.23
CA PHE A 696 -8.37 13.00 23.93
C PHE A 696 -8.58 12.51 22.51
N GLY A 697 -9.44 11.50 22.35
CA GLY A 697 -9.92 11.08 21.05
C GLY A 697 -10.96 12.06 20.55
N THR A 698 -10.78 12.56 19.33
CA THR A 698 -11.77 13.46 18.70
C THR A 698 -12.56 12.73 17.61
N TYR A 699 -13.84 13.07 17.51
CA TYR A 699 -14.74 12.63 16.44
C TYR A 699 -15.03 13.83 15.54
N SER A 700 -14.89 13.69 14.22
CA SER A 700 -14.94 14.80 13.25
C SER A 700 -13.90 15.92 13.49
N GLY A 701 -12.82 15.61 14.22
CA GLY A 701 -11.70 16.51 14.50
C GLY A 701 -10.38 16.05 13.85
N ASP A 702 -9.27 16.70 14.20
CA ASP A 702 -7.92 16.42 13.64
C ASP A 702 -7.23 15.21 14.30
N GLY A 703 -7.97 14.17 14.73
CA GLY A 703 -7.40 12.94 15.31
C GLY A 703 -7.28 12.95 16.83
N LEU A 704 -6.09 12.64 17.34
CA LEU A 704 -5.79 12.60 18.77
C LEU A 704 -5.33 13.99 19.25
N ALA A 705 -6.03 14.56 20.22
CA ALA A 705 -5.69 15.84 20.82
C ALA A 705 -4.93 15.64 22.13
N ALA A 706 -3.67 16.08 22.23
CA ALA A 706 -2.93 16.09 23.49
C ALA A 706 -2.95 17.49 24.11
N ILE A 707 -3.26 17.58 25.40
CA ILE A 707 -3.25 18.85 26.14
C ILE A 707 -2.01 18.91 27.03
N ASP A 708 -1.17 19.91 26.79
CA ASP A 708 -0.03 20.20 27.68
C ASP A 708 -0.55 20.82 28.99
N LYS A 709 -0.29 20.15 30.11
CA LYS A 709 -0.71 20.57 31.45
C LYS A 709 -0.21 21.96 31.86
N THR A 710 0.97 22.35 31.38
CA THR A 710 1.67 23.57 31.80
C THR A 710 1.30 24.77 30.95
N SER A 711 1.18 24.60 29.64
CA SER A 711 0.81 25.69 28.73
C SER A 711 -0.69 25.78 28.47
N GLY A 712 -1.44 24.69 28.67
CA GLY A 712 -2.84 24.57 28.28
C GLY A 712 -3.04 24.57 26.75
N GLU A 713 -1.96 24.34 25.99
CA GLU A 713 -1.96 24.25 24.54
C GLU A 713 -2.41 22.86 24.08
N VAL A 714 -3.23 22.81 23.04
CA VAL A 714 -3.73 21.57 22.47
C VAL A 714 -2.98 21.29 21.17
N THR A 715 -2.35 20.11 21.09
CA THR A 715 -1.65 19.62 19.89
C THR A 715 -2.44 18.47 19.29
N PHE A 716 -2.67 18.52 17.98
CA PHE A 716 -3.36 17.46 17.25
C PHE A 716 -2.38 16.52 16.55
N TYR A 717 -2.72 15.24 16.54
CA TYR A 717 -2.02 14.18 15.83
C TYR A 717 -3.01 13.40 14.96
N GLY A 718 -2.91 13.58 13.64
CA GLY A 718 -3.81 13.02 12.65
C GLY A 718 -3.15 12.07 11.66
N GLU A 719 -3.81 11.82 10.53
CA GLU A 719 -3.39 10.87 9.48
C GLU A 719 -2.00 11.19 8.90
N GLU A 720 -1.63 12.48 8.80
CA GLU A 720 -0.31 12.90 8.33
C GLU A 720 0.84 12.42 9.23
N GLN A 721 0.57 12.20 10.52
CA GLN A 721 1.55 11.72 11.50
C GLN A 721 1.52 10.20 11.69
N GLY A 722 0.67 9.48 10.92
CA GLY A 722 0.59 8.02 10.91
C GLY A 722 -0.62 7.41 11.64
N LEU A 723 -1.55 8.23 12.12
CA LEU A 723 -2.85 7.74 12.60
C LEU A 723 -3.60 7.10 11.41
N LEU A 724 -4.28 5.97 11.60
CA LEU A 724 -4.96 5.30 10.48
C LEU A 724 -6.19 6.08 9.99
N HIS A 725 -6.88 6.77 10.89
CA HIS A 725 -8.03 7.60 10.57
C HIS A 725 -8.21 8.69 11.64
N ASN A 726 -8.50 9.92 11.23
CA ASN A 726 -8.78 11.04 12.15
C ASN A 726 -10.00 10.84 13.08
N ASP A 727 -10.96 10.00 12.70
CA ASP A 727 -12.13 9.72 13.55
C ASP A 727 -11.78 8.63 14.55
N ILE A 728 -11.38 9.05 15.75
CA ILE A 728 -11.13 8.13 16.85
C ILE A 728 -12.49 7.73 17.44
N VAL A 729 -12.72 6.44 17.60
CA VAL A 729 -13.95 5.92 18.19
C VAL A 729 -13.84 5.99 19.72
N GLY A 730 -14.92 6.36 20.41
CA GLY A 730 -14.94 6.36 21.88
C GLY A 730 -14.99 4.95 22.47
N SER A 731 -14.28 4.72 23.58
CA SER A 731 -14.36 3.48 24.35
C SER A 731 -15.70 3.36 25.08
N ARG A 732 -16.27 2.15 25.12
CA ARG A 732 -17.42 1.85 25.99
C ARG A 732 -17.05 1.67 27.47
N ASN A 733 -15.78 1.43 27.78
CA ASN A 733 -15.32 1.25 29.15
C ASN A 733 -15.11 2.61 29.81
N TYR A 734 -16.20 3.22 30.27
CA TYR A 734 -16.19 4.53 30.93
C TYR A 734 -15.44 5.63 30.14
N HIS A 735 -15.42 5.53 28.80
CA HIS A 735 -14.73 6.44 27.88
C HIS A 735 -13.19 6.51 28.00
N ASN A 736 -12.55 5.52 28.62
CA ASN A 736 -11.10 5.48 28.79
C ASN A 736 -10.42 4.56 27.76
N TYR A 737 -9.38 5.05 27.08
CA TYR A 737 -8.55 4.23 26.20
C TYR A 737 -7.52 3.42 26.99
N ALA A 738 -7.24 2.20 26.54
CA ALA A 738 -6.24 1.36 27.19
C ALA A 738 -4.83 1.94 27.02
N MET A 739 -4.08 2.00 28.12
CA MET A 739 -2.67 2.36 28.13
C MET A 739 -1.87 1.21 28.71
N ASP A 740 -0.87 0.73 27.96
CA ASP A 740 0.00 -0.33 28.46
C ASP A 740 1.00 0.16 29.52
N HIS A 741 1.67 -0.78 30.19
CA HIS A 741 2.69 -0.46 31.19
C HIS A 741 3.95 0.22 30.63
N THR A 742 4.10 0.28 29.30
CA THR A 742 5.19 1.05 28.65
C THR A 742 4.79 2.50 28.37
N GLY A 743 3.55 2.88 28.64
CA GLY A 743 3.03 4.24 28.44
C GLY A 743 2.49 4.49 27.04
N LYS A 744 2.23 3.46 26.23
CA LYS A 744 1.62 3.61 24.90
C LYS A 744 0.11 3.52 24.98
N ILE A 745 -0.56 4.31 24.15
CA ILE A 745 -2.02 4.43 24.12
C ILE A 745 -2.57 3.65 22.93
N TRP A 746 -3.52 2.77 23.19
CA TRP A 746 -4.09 1.84 22.22
C TRP A 746 -5.43 2.37 21.71
N LEU A 747 -5.48 2.72 20.41
CA LEU A 747 -6.57 3.44 19.77
C LEU A 747 -7.14 2.62 18.59
N PRO A 748 -8.14 1.76 18.84
CA PRO A 748 -8.81 1.05 17.75
C PRO A 748 -9.61 2.03 16.88
N ASN A 749 -9.61 1.78 15.58
CA ASN A 749 -10.26 2.62 14.59
C ASN A 749 -10.95 1.78 13.51
N GLN A 750 -11.70 2.44 12.63
CA GLN A 750 -12.45 1.76 11.58
C GLN A 750 -11.58 1.13 10.48
N ARG A 751 -10.26 1.33 10.49
CA ARG A 751 -9.31 0.77 9.51
C ARG A 751 -8.29 -0.20 10.15
N GLY A 752 -8.35 -0.43 11.46
CA GLY A 752 -7.36 -1.21 12.21
C GLY A 752 -7.12 -0.67 13.62
N LEU A 753 -5.91 -0.83 14.12
CA LEU A 753 -5.50 -0.42 15.47
C LEU A 753 -4.28 0.49 15.39
N SER A 754 -4.39 1.71 15.94
CA SER A 754 -3.28 2.65 16.04
C SER A 754 -2.77 2.71 17.47
N VAL A 755 -1.46 2.66 17.66
CA VAL A 755 -0.79 2.74 18.96
C VAL A 755 0.04 4.00 18.98
N PHE A 756 -0.35 4.94 19.84
CA PHE A 756 0.35 6.21 20.00
C PHE A 756 1.46 6.07 21.05
N ASP A 757 2.66 6.52 20.69
CA ASP A 757 3.79 6.68 21.61
C ASP A 757 3.91 8.15 22.02
N PRO A 758 3.50 8.53 23.25
CA PRO A 758 3.52 9.92 23.69
C PRO A 758 4.92 10.54 23.73
N GLU A 759 5.97 9.74 23.97
CA GLU A 759 7.35 10.24 24.02
C GLU A 759 7.89 10.55 22.63
N LYS A 760 7.62 9.67 21.67
CA LYS A 760 8.08 9.82 20.28
C LYS A 760 7.15 10.65 19.41
N LYS A 761 5.92 10.90 19.87
CA LYS A 761 4.86 11.60 19.12
C LYS A 761 4.61 10.95 17.75
N SER A 762 4.56 9.62 17.73
CA SER A 762 4.45 8.82 16.52
C SER A 762 3.48 7.67 16.72
N PHE A 763 2.83 7.22 15.64
CA PHE A 763 1.95 6.06 15.67
C PHE A 763 2.63 4.80 15.13
N THR A 764 2.24 3.66 15.69
CA THR A 764 2.45 2.33 15.12
C THR A 764 1.09 1.72 14.82
N SER A 765 0.91 1.18 13.62
CA SER A 765 -0.41 0.71 13.17
C SER A 765 -0.41 -0.80 12.92
N TYR A 766 -1.49 -1.44 13.31
CA TYR A 766 -1.74 -2.88 13.20
C TYR A 766 -3.06 -3.12 12.46
N PHE A 767 -3.13 -4.20 11.70
CA PHE A 767 -4.25 -4.52 10.82
C PHE A 767 -4.78 -5.94 11.06
N GLU A 768 -5.80 -6.34 10.30
CA GLU A 768 -6.38 -7.68 10.37
C GLU A 768 -5.34 -8.79 10.17
N LYS A 769 -4.37 -8.58 9.28
CA LYS A 769 -3.26 -9.51 9.04
C LYS A 769 -2.33 -9.68 10.25
N ASP A 770 -2.28 -8.71 11.15
CA ASP A 770 -1.50 -8.79 12.39
C ASP A 770 -2.27 -9.55 13.51
N GLY A 771 -3.50 -9.97 13.24
CA GLY A 771 -4.39 -10.66 14.19
C GLY A 771 -5.47 -9.76 14.80
N PHE A 772 -5.55 -8.48 14.42
CA PHE A 772 -6.59 -7.59 14.93
C PHE A 772 -7.96 -7.91 14.31
N GLN A 773 -9.05 -7.66 15.03
CA GLN A 773 -10.40 -7.87 14.52
C GLN A 773 -10.75 -6.92 13.35
N PRO A 774 -11.60 -7.35 12.40
CA PRO A 774 -12.00 -6.52 11.25
C PRO A 774 -12.86 -5.32 11.66
N ASN A 775 -12.90 -4.31 10.78
CA ASN A 775 -13.49 -2.97 10.98
C ASN A 775 -14.74 -2.96 11.88
N GLY A 776 -14.60 -2.34 13.05
CA GLY A 776 -15.67 -2.14 14.03
C GLY A 776 -15.94 -0.66 14.24
N ARG A 777 -17.16 -0.32 14.68
CA ARG A 777 -17.55 1.06 15.03
C ARG A 777 -17.62 1.31 16.53
N ARG A 778 -17.45 0.27 17.34
CA ARG A 778 -17.59 0.32 18.80
C ARG A 778 -16.60 -0.65 19.41
N TYR A 779 -15.79 -0.13 20.32
CA TYR A 779 -14.75 -0.88 21.01
C TYR A 779 -14.87 -0.69 22.53
N CYS A 780 -14.31 -1.65 23.24
CA CYS A 780 -14.08 -1.58 24.68
C CYS A 780 -12.69 -2.14 24.95
N GLU A 781 -11.90 -1.41 25.73
CA GLU A 781 -10.49 -1.72 25.94
C GLU A 781 -10.19 -1.72 27.44
N ILE A 782 -9.33 -2.64 27.88
CA ILE A 782 -8.83 -2.68 29.25
C ILE A 782 -7.37 -3.14 29.25
N THR A 783 -6.57 -2.54 30.11
CA THR A 783 -5.24 -3.07 30.44
C THR A 783 -5.34 -3.79 31.77
N THR A 784 -5.07 -5.09 31.77
CA THR A 784 -5.16 -5.92 32.97
C THR A 784 -3.92 -5.78 33.85
N ALA A 785 -4.01 -6.17 35.12
CA ALA A 785 -2.92 -6.02 36.10
C ALA A 785 -1.64 -6.81 35.73
N ASN A 786 -1.74 -7.81 34.87
CA ASN A 786 -0.61 -8.56 34.33
C ASN A 786 0.10 -7.86 33.15
N GLY A 787 -0.43 -6.74 32.65
CA GLY A 787 0.12 -5.96 31.55
C GLY A 787 -0.45 -6.30 30.16
N ASP A 788 -1.39 -7.25 30.06
CA ASP A 788 -2.07 -7.54 28.80
C ASP A 788 -3.07 -6.43 28.45
N VAL A 789 -3.21 -6.12 27.17
CA VAL A 789 -4.22 -5.20 26.65
C VAL A 789 -5.30 -6.04 25.96
N TRP A 790 -6.54 -5.88 26.41
CA TRP A 790 -7.70 -6.56 25.84
C TRP A 790 -8.57 -5.56 25.11
N ILE A 791 -8.95 -5.87 23.87
CA ILE A 791 -9.79 -5.03 23.03
C ILE A 791 -10.96 -5.85 22.50
N GLY A 792 -12.15 -5.59 23.00
CA GLY A 792 -13.39 -6.16 22.50
C GLY A 792 -14.06 -5.21 21.50
N GLY A 793 -14.64 -5.76 20.44
CA GLY A 793 -15.40 -4.98 19.48
C GLY A 793 -16.62 -5.73 18.96
N SER A 794 -17.08 -5.38 17.76
CA SER A 794 -18.25 -6.04 17.15
C SER A 794 -17.92 -7.38 16.51
N ASN A 795 -16.63 -7.70 16.35
CA ASN A 795 -16.15 -8.82 15.56
C ASN A 795 -15.11 -9.67 16.32
N GLY A 796 -15.23 -9.74 17.64
CA GLY A 796 -14.39 -10.58 18.49
C GLY A 796 -13.71 -9.85 19.63
N LEU A 797 -12.90 -10.62 20.35
CA LEU A 797 -12.09 -10.16 21.47
C LEU A 797 -10.60 -10.38 21.15
N ASN A 798 -9.84 -9.29 21.11
CA ASN A 798 -8.40 -9.35 20.96
C ASN A 798 -7.70 -9.36 22.33
N ARG A 799 -6.72 -10.24 22.50
CA ARG A 799 -5.72 -10.17 23.58
C ARG A 799 -4.38 -9.79 22.97
N ILE A 800 -3.75 -8.79 23.58
CA ILE A 800 -2.48 -8.25 23.13
C ILE A 800 -1.54 -8.30 24.32
N VAL A 801 -0.38 -8.91 24.13
CA VAL A 801 0.69 -8.93 25.14
C VAL A 801 1.79 -7.98 24.63
N PRO A 802 1.87 -6.73 25.13
CA PRO A 802 2.78 -5.73 24.58
C PRO A 802 4.25 -6.16 24.57
N ALA A 803 4.66 -7.00 25.53
CA ALA A 803 6.01 -7.55 25.61
C ALA A 803 6.35 -8.55 24.48
N ASP A 804 5.33 -9.21 23.92
CA ASP A 804 5.48 -10.25 22.89
C ASP A 804 5.27 -9.71 21.46
N LEU A 805 4.85 -8.45 21.32
CA LEU A 805 4.79 -7.77 20.02
C LEU A 805 6.15 -7.83 19.34
N LEU A 806 6.14 -8.07 18.03
CA LEU A 806 7.37 -8.25 17.28
C LEU A 806 8.28 -7.03 17.44
N LYS A 807 9.52 -7.29 17.87
CA LYS A 807 10.59 -6.30 17.75
C LYS A 807 10.70 -5.94 16.28
N LYS A 808 10.79 -4.63 15.99
CA LYS A 808 11.02 -4.10 14.64
C LYS A 808 12.08 -4.94 13.93
N ASP A 809 11.76 -5.42 12.74
CA ASP A 809 12.71 -6.17 11.93
C ASP A 809 13.90 -5.25 11.58
N PRO A 810 15.12 -5.56 12.05
CA PRO A 810 16.29 -4.73 11.79
C PRO A 810 16.87 -4.94 10.39
N SER A 811 16.33 -5.86 9.58
CA SER A 811 16.86 -6.20 8.27
C SER A 811 16.66 -5.08 7.25
N VAL A 812 17.74 -4.72 6.57
CA VAL A 812 17.77 -3.69 5.54
C VAL A 812 17.27 -4.31 4.22
N PRO A 813 16.25 -3.76 3.54
CA PRO A 813 15.75 -4.32 2.30
C PRO A 813 16.73 -4.09 1.14
N ALA A 814 16.96 -5.10 0.30
CA ALA A 814 17.68 -4.92 -0.96
C ALA A 814 16.77 -4.21 -1.97
N VAL A 815 17.24 -3.13 -2.60
CA VAL A 815 16.45 -2.37 -3.58
C VAL A 815 16.92 -2.72 -4.98
N VAL A 816 15.98 -3.01 -5.89
CA VAL A 816 16.30 -3.36 -7.28
C VAL A 816 15.38 -2.62 -8.25
N ILE A 817 15.96 -2.02 -9.29
CA ILE A 817 15.22 -1.47 -10.43
C ILE A 817 14.86 -2.63 -11.37
N THR A 818 13.57 -2.93 -11.51
CA THR A 818 13.09 -4.11 -12.23
C THR A 818 12.74 -3.81 -13.68
N LYS A 819 12.22 -2.61 -13.96
CA LYS A 819 11.88 -2.17 -15.32
C LYS A 819 12.24 -0.71 -15.55
N VAL A 820 12.51 -0.39 -16.80
CA VAL A 820 12.67 0.99 -17.28
C VAL A 820 11.77 1.16 -18.49
N SER A 821 10.95 2.21 -18.52
CA SER A 821 10.18 2.59 -19.70
C SER A 821 10.89 3.74 -20.44
N VAL A 822 10.95 3.68 -21.76
CA VAL A 822 11.46 4.76 -22.63
C VAL A 822 10.47 4.99 -23.75
N ASP A 823 9.92 6.20 -23.88
CA ASP A 823 8.89 6.57 -24.86
C ASP A 823 7.73 5.54 -24.94
N ASN A 824 7.16 5.17 -23.78
CA ASN A 824 6.10 4.15 -23.60
C ASN A 824 6.47 2.69 -23.94
N ARG A 825 7.74 2.37 -24.19
CA ARG A 825 8.21 0.99 -24.30
C ARG A 825 8.82 0.53 -22.99
N ILE A 826 8.37 -0.60 -22.46
CA ILE A 826 8.84 -1.15 -21.18
C ILE A 826 9.95 -2.17 -21.45
N TYR A 827 11.10 -1.94 -20.83
CA TYR A 827 12.26 -2.81 -20.85
C TYR A 827 12.40 -3.51 -19.50
N SER A 828 12.68 -4.80 -19.52
CA SER A 828 12.99 -5.63 -18.34
C SER A 828 14.08 -6.65 -18.69
N ILE A 829 13.96 -7.22 -19.89
CA ILE A 829 14.92 -8.09 -20.55
C ILE A 829 15.81 -7.24 -21.48
N PRO A 830 17.10 -7.59 -21.67
CA PRO A 830 17.96 -6.90 -22.62
C PRO A 830 17.46 -6.98 -24.06
N ASP A 831 17.41 -5.84 -24.74
CA ASP A 831 17.06 -5.71 -26.16
C ASP A 831 18.30 -5.76 -27.09
N GLY A 832 19.49 -5.56 -26.53
CA GLY A 832 20.77 -5.52 -27.25
C GLY A 832 21.15 -4.15 -27.80
N GLU A 833 20.25 -3.16 -27.75
CA GLU A 833 20.51 -1.78 -28.19
C GLU A 833 20.69 -0.85 -26.99
N ILE A 834 19.63 -0.65 -26.21
CA ILE A 834 19.64 0.21 -25.01
C ILE A 834 20.17 -0.58 -23.82
N PHE A 835 19.67 -1.80 -23.65
CA PHE A 835 19.98 -2.69 -22.54
C PHE A 835 20.76 -3.90 -23.04
N LYS A 836 22.05 -3.96 -22.68
CA LYS A 836 22.92 -5.13 -22.95
C LYS A 836 22.75 -6.25 -21.91
N LYS A 837 22.36 -5.88 -20.70
CA LYS A 837 21.99 -6.75 -19.58
C LYS A 837 20.55 -6.45 -19.17
N ALA A 838 19.96 -7.32 -18.37
CA ALA A 838 18.68 -7.07 -17.72
C ALA A 838 18.75 -5.79 -16.89
N VAL A 839 17.60 -5.13 -16.73
CA VAL A 839 17.53 -3.82 -16.08
C VAL A 839 18.11 -3.86 -14.67
N ALA A 840 17.84 -4.93 -13.92
CA ALA A 840 18.36 -5.15 -12.56
C ALA A 840 19.89 -5.25 -12.46
N TYR A 841 20.59 -5.44 -13.59
CA TYR A 841 22.04 -5.58 -13.69
C TYR A 841 22.67 -4.48 -14.57
N THR A 842 21.92 -3.42 -14.89
CA THR A 842 22.38 -2.33 -15.76
C THR A 842 22.71 -1.08 -14.97
N ASP A 843 23.99 -0.69 -14.93
CA ASP A 843 24.43 0.51 -14.21
C ASP A 843 24.20 1.81 -14.99
N ALA A 844 24.22 1.74 -16.33
CA ALA A 844 24.13 2.92 -17.19
C ALA A 844 23.49 2.63 -18.55
N ILE A 845 22.69 3.58 -19.03
CA ILE A 845 22.07 3.58 -20.35
C ILE A 845 22.38 4.88 -21.10
N SER A 846 22.48 4.77 -22.43
CA SER A 846 22.60 5.90 -23.34
C SER A 846 21.35 5.98 -24.19
N LEU A 847 20.71 7.14 -24.18
CA LEU A 847 19.49 7.43 -24.92
C LEU A 847 19.76 8.46 -26.02
N GLU A 848 19.00 8.37 -27.08
CA GLU A 848 19.02 9.33 -28.18
C GLU A 848 18.28 10.62 -27.82
N HIS A 849 18.59 11.71 -28.52
CA HIS A 849 18.09 13.04 -28.17
C HIS A 849 16.55 13.20 -28.20
N TRP A 850 15.84 12.26 -28.83
CA TRP A 850 14.38 12.25 -28.92
C TRP A 850 13.72 11.36 -27.85
N GLN A 851 14.49 10.47 -27.21
CA GLN A 851 14.03 9.57 -26.14
C GLN A 851 14.06 10.31 -24.80
N LYS A 852 13.06 11.16 -24.59
CA LYS A 852 13.04 12.12 -23.49
C LYS A 852 12.12 11.74 -22.34
N ASP A 853 11.26 10.75 -22.57
CA ASP A 853 10.32 10.26 -21.58
C ASP A 853 10.84 8.94 -21.03
N VAL A 854 11.19 8.94 -19.73
CA VAL A 854 11.80 7.79 -19.05
C VAL A 854 11.04 7.50 -17.76
N GLY A 855 10.63 6.26 -17.55
CA GLY A 855 10.06 5.78 -16.30
C GLY A 855 10.85 4.63 -15.70
N PHE A 856 10.72 4.45 -14.40
CA PHE A 856 11.42 3.44 -13.61
C PHE A 856 10.39 2.68 -12.78
N GLU A 857 10.50 1.35 -12.75
CA GLU A 857 9.83 0.50 -11.77
C GLU A 857 10.89 -0.15 -10.88
N PHE A 858 10.64 -0.17 -9.57
CA PHE A 858 11.59 -0.67 -8.58
C PHE A 858 10.87 -1.39 -7.45
N VAL A 859 11.59 -2.28 -6.77
CA VAL A 859 11.07 -3.09 -5.66
C VAL A 859 12.09 -3.21 -4.56
N ALA A 860 11.62 -3.30 -3.32
CA ALA A 860 12.37 -3.66 -2.15
C ALA A 860 12.15 -5.16 -1.90
N LEU A 861 13.21 -5.95 -2.01
CA LEU A 861 13.21 -7.40 -1.81
C LEU A 861 13.25 -7.70 -0.30
N HIS A 862 12.11 -7.46 0.34
CA HIS A 862 11.84 -7.79 1.73
C HIS A 862 10.41 -8.31 1.82
N TYR A 863 10.29 -9.59 2.16
CA TYR A 863 9.09 -10.38 1.86
C TYR A 863 8.10 -10.52 3.02
N LEU A 864 8.49 -10.08 4.23
CA LEU A 864 7.65 -10.21 5.43
C LEU A 864 6.32 -9.46 5.28
N ARG A 865 6.39 -8.19 4.84
CA ARG A 865 5.25 -7.30 4.56
C ARG A 865 5.57 -6.40 3.37
N SER A 866 5.74 -7.01 2.20
CA SER A 866 6.15 -6.30 0.97
C SER A 866 5.28 -5.07 0.69
N GLU A 867 3.97 -5.17 0.87
CA GLU A 867 2.98 -4.10 0.63
C GLU A 867 3.11 -2.87 1.53
N ASP A 868 3.84 -2.97 2.63
CA ASP A 868 4.10 -1.87 3.56
C ASP A 868 5.48 -1.24 3.41
N ASN A 869 6.33 -1.80 2.53
CA ASN A 869 7.60 -1.20 2.19
C ASN A 869 7.39 0.20 1.60
N GLN A 870 8.19 1.17 2.07
CA GLN A 870 8.13 2.54 1.58
C GLN A 870 9.32 2.82 0.67
N TYR A 871 9.13 3.72 -0.28
CA TYR A 871 10.10 4.08 -1.30
C TYR A 871 10.28 5.59 -1.35
N SER A 872 11.50 6.00 -1.65
CA SER A 872 11.86 7.39 -1.92
C SER A 872 12.88 7.43 -3.04
N TRP A 873 12.68 8.31 -4.02
CA TRP A 873 13.52 8.40 -5.21
C TRP A 873 13.84 9.85 -5.56
N LYS A 874 14.86 10.02 -6.40
CA LYS A 874 15.21 11.30 -7.02
C LYS A 874 15.99 11.09 -8.32
N LEU A 875 15.84 12.02 -9.26
CA LEU A 875 16.66 12.11 -10.45
C LEU A 875 17.66 13.26 -10.28
N GLU A 876 18.93 12.92 -10.06
CA GLU A 876 19.99 13.92 -9.92
C GLU A 876 20.15 14.73 -11.21
N ASN A 877 20.37 16.05 -11.06
CA ASN A 877 20.33 17.05 -12.13
C ASN A 877 18.92 17.36 -12.68
N TYR A 878 17.86 16.94 -11.99
CA TYR A 878 16.47 17.33 -12.26
C TYR A 878 15.72 17.67 -10.97
N ASP A 879 15.74 16.77 -9.97
CA ASP A 879 15.15 16.96 -8.64
C ASP A 879 16.15 17.60 -7.67
N ASN A 880 15.67 18.47 -6.77
CA ASN A 880 16.49 19.08 -5.70
C ASN A 880 16.58 18.19 -4.45
N ASP A 881 15.43 17.64 -4.03
CA ASP A 881 15.28 16.83 -2.82
C ASP A 881 14.73 15.43 -3.16
N TRP A 882 14.81 14.52 -2.19
CA TRP A 882 14.18 13.21 -2.29
C TRP A 882 12.65 13.33 -2.29
N SER A 883 11.97 12.45 -3.01
CA SER A 883 10.51 12.34 -2.92
C SER A 883 10.07 11.96 -1.51
N LEU A 884 8.86 12.37 -1.12
CA LEU A 884 8.26 11.91 0.14
C LEU A 884 8.15 10.38 0.15
N PRO A 885 8.41 9.72 1.30
CA PRO A 885 8.21 8.29 1.45
C PRO A 885 6.80 7.89 1.02
N SER A 886 6.70 6.95 0.09
CA SER A 886 5.42 6.47 -0.41
C SER A 886 5.45 4.99 -0.73
N LYS A 887 4.28 4.35 -0.85
CA LYS A 887 4.16 2.95 -1.30
C LYS A 887 4.25 2.80 -2.83
N ALA A 888 4.45 3.92 -3.57
CA ALA A 888 4.53 3.89 -5.01
C ALA A 888 5.85 3.25 -5.48
N ARG A 889 5.74 2.34 -6.46
CA ARG A 889 6.87 1.55 -6.99
C ARG A 889 7.32 1.98 -8.38
N SER A 890 6.85 3.15 -8.82
CA SER A 890 7.20 3.69 -10.12
C SER A 890 7.40 5.20 -10.07
N ALA A 891 8.32 5.68 -10.90
CA ALA A 891 8.63 7.09 -11.07
C ALA A 891 8.78 7.39 -12.57
N SER A 892 8.17 8.47 -13.04
CA SER A 892 8.18 8.84 -14.46
C SER A 892 8.62 10.28 -14.65
N TYR A 893 9.54 10.48 -15.59
CA TYR A 893 10.08 11.79 -15.97
C TYR A 893 9.84 12.02 -17.45
N THR A 894 9.33 13.19 -17.81
CA THR A 894 9.00 13.52 -19.20
C THR A 894 9.78 14.73 -19.69
N ASN A 895 10.02 14.77 -21.00
CA ASN A 895 10.69 15.88 -21.69
C ASN A 895 12.07 16.26 -21.10
N LEU A 896 12.89 15.27 -20.73
CA LEU A 896 14.24 15.48 -20.26
C LEU A 896 15.14 16.14 -21.34
N SER A 897 15.97 17.08 -20.90
CA SER A 897 16.94 17.75 -21.78
C SER A 897 18.16 16.87 -22.04
N PRO A 898 18.92 17.07 -23.13
CA PRO A 898 20.18 16.36 -23.31
C PRO A 898 21.15 16.64 -22.15
N GLY A 899 21.68 15.57 -21.55
CA GLY A 899 22.43 15.65 -20.31
C GLY A 899 22.68 14.29 -19.68
N LYS A 900 23.45 14.29 -18.58
CA LYS A 900 23.69 13.11 -17.76
C LYS A 900 22.87 13.23 -16.48
N TYR A 901 22.04 12.22 -16.23
CA TYR A 901 21.18 12.11 -15.06
C TYR A 901 21.54 10.83 -14.28
N THR A 902 21.23 10.81 -13.00
CA THR A 902 21.38 9.61 -12.18
C THR A 902 20.11 9.42 -11.38
N PHE A 903 19.34 8.39 -11.73
CA PHE A 903 18.16 8.02 -10.98
C PHE A 903 18.62 7.22 -9.75
N ARG A 904 18.20 7.66 -8.56
CA ARG A 904 18.46 6.98 -7.30
C ARG A 904 17.14 6.62 -6.64
N VAL A 905 17.09 5.42 -6.06
CA VAL A 905 15.96 4.97 -5.27
C VAL A 905 16.46 4.30 -3.99
N LYS A 906 15.83 4.63 -2.87
CA LYS A 906 15.99 3.93 -1.60
C LYS A 906 14.64 3.43 -1.11
N ALA A 907 14.66 2.44 -0.24
CA ALA A 907 13.45 1.88 0.34
C ALA A 907 13.62 1.54 1.81
N SER A 908 12.51 1.50 2.54
CA SER A 908 12.44 0.93 3.88
C SER A 908 11.66 -0.37 3.88
N ASN A 909 11.96 -1.23 4.85
CA ASN A 909 11.05 -2.31 5.20
C ASN A 909 9.78 -1.74 5.86
N ALA A 910 8.82 -2.60 6.15
CA ALA A 910 7.56 -2.24 6.79
C ALA A 910 7.71 -1.63 8.21
N ASP A 911 8.85 -1.83 8.88
CA ASP A 911 9.13 -1.30 10.22
C ASP A 911 9.87 0.05 10.21
N GLY A 912 10.17 0.56 9.02
CA GLY A 912 10.83 1.86 8.80
C GLY A 912 12.35 1.81 8.83
N VAL A 913 12.96 0.64 8.63
CA VAL A 913 14.43 0.51 8.47
C VAL A 913 14.80 0.78 7.02
N TRP A 914 15.48 1.90 6.78
CA TRP A 914 15.85 2.37 5.45
C TRP A 914 17.18 1.80 4.95
N ASN A 915 17.21 1.36 3.69
CA ASN A 915 18.43 1.16 2.94
C ASN A 915 18.91 2.50 2.37
N GLU A 916 19.76 3.21 3.10
CA GLU A 916 20.27 4.52 2.68
C GLU A 916 21.27 4.48 1.52
N GLU A 917 21.90 3.33 1.25
CA GLU A 917 22.75 3.17 0.05
C GLU A 917 21.91 3.17 -1.23
N GLY A 918 20.76 2.48 -1.19
CA GLY A 918 19.80 2.39 -2.28
C GLY A 918 20.36 1.71 -3.54
N GLU A 919 19.67 1.93 -4.67
CA GLU A 919 20.07 1.46 -6.00
C GLU A 919 20.05 2.64 -6.98
N SER A 920 20.89 2.59 -8.02
CA SER A 920 20.96 3.71 -8.96
C SER A 920 21.27 3.31 -10.40
N ILE A 921 20.76 4.09 -11.36
CA ILE A 921 21.05 3.91 -12.78
C ILE A 921 21.37 5.25 -13.43
N ILE A 922 22.44 5.28 -14.22
CA ILE A 922 22.91 6.48 -14.93
C ILE A 922 22.22 6.57 -16.30
N ILE A 923 21.58 7.70 -16.61
CA ILE A 923 20.97 7.95 -17.91
C ILE A 923 21.72 9.07 -18.62
N THR A 924 22.21 8.80 -19.84
CA THR A 924 22.85 9.84 -20.67
C THR A 924 22.01 10.08 -21.91
N ILE A 925 21.39 11.25 -22.03
CA ILE A 925 20.64 11.67 -23.22
C ILE A 925 21.60 12.45 -24.12
N ASN A 926 21.95 11.88 -25.26
CA ASN A 926 22.88 12.50 -26.20
C ASN A 926 22.27 13.76 -26.84
N PRO A 927 23.05 14.84 -27.04
CA PRO A 927 22.56 15.99 -27.79
C PRO A 927 22.42 15.64 -29.28
N PRO A 928 21.46 16.26 -29.98
CA PRO A 928 21.35 16.08 -31.41
C PRO A 928 22.60 16.57 -32.13
N TRP A 929 22.92 15.96 -33.28
CA TRP A 929 24.17 16.25 -33.99
C TRP A 929 24.33 17.73 -34.37
N TRP A 930 23.24 18.47 -34.59
CA TRP A 930 23.26 19.91 -34.90
C TRP A 930 23.61 20.81 -33.70
N LEU A 931 23.62 20.30 -32.48
CA LEU A 931 24.06 21.00 -31.26
C LEU A 931 25.48 20.62 -30.83
N THR A 932 26.23 19.90 -31.67
CA THR A 932 27.60 19.48 -31.37
C THR A 932 28.64 20.55 -31.72
N TRP A 933 29.81 20.51 -31.07
CA TRP A 933 30.88 21.49 -31.29
C TRP A 933 31.38 21.53 -32.75
N TRP A 934 31.38 20.40 -33.44
CA TRP A 934 31.78 20.33 -34.85
C TRP A 934 30.69 20.90 -35.76
N ALA A 935 29.40 20.75 -35.41
CA ALA A 935 28.32 21.42 -36.13
C ALA A 935 28.40 22.95 -35.99
N TYR A 936 28.69 23.46 -34.79
CA TYR A 936 28.99 24.88 -34.60
C TYR A 936 30.21 25.34 -35.38
N SER A 937 31.23 24.48 -35.52
CA SER A 937 32.39 24.77 -36.37
C SER A 937 32.02 24.84 -37.85
N ILE A 938 31.13 23.97 -38.33
CA ILE A 938 30.57 24.02 -39.69
C ILE A 938 29.72 25.28 -39.89
N TYR A 939 28.88 25.65 -38.93
CA TYR A 939 28.10 26.89 -38.98
C TYR A 939 29.00 28.11 -39.04
N GLY A 940 30.06 28.14 -38.23
CA GLY A 940 31.08 29.18 -38.27
C GLY A 940 31.80 29.24 -39.62
N LEU A 941 32.17 28.10 -40.19
CA LEU A 941 32.79 28.03 -41.52
C LEU A 941 31.85 28.46 -42.64
N LEU A 942 30.58 28.06 -42.59
CA LEU A 942 29.54 28.48 -43.55
C LEU A 942 29.25 29.97 -43.42
N PHE A 943 29.24 30.51 -42.20
CA PHE A 943 29.11 31.94 -41.95
C PHE A 943 30.31 32.72 -42.48
N LEU A 944 31.54 32.25 -42.27
CA LEU A 944 32.75 32.84 -42.83
C LEU A 944 32.79 32.74 -44.36
N ALA A 945 32.36 31.61 -44.93
CA ALA A 945 32.23 31.43 -46.39
C ALA A 945 31.15 32.37 -46.95
N GLY A 946 30.02 32.50 -46.26
CA GLY A 946 28.95 33.46 -46.56
C GLY A 946 29.45 34.90 -46.51
N LEU A 947 30.20 35.28 -45.46
CA LEU A 947 30.86 36.59 -45.36
C LEU A 947 31.85 36.81 -46.50
N ARG A 948 32.57 35.77 -46.93
CA ARG A 948 33.54 35.86 -48.04
C ARG A 948 32.85 35.94 -49.41
N ILE A 949 31.73 35.26 -49.59
CA ILE A 949 30.87 35.38 -50.77
C ILE A 949 30.24 36.77 -50.79
N PHE A 950 29.73 37.25 -49.66
CA PHE A 950 29.16 38.58 -49.50
C PHE A 950 30.21 39.67 -49.72
N SER A 951 31.45 39.51 -49.24
CA SER A 951 32.53 40.46 -49.47
C SER A 951 32.95 40.49 -50.94
N LYS A 952 33.07 39.33 -51.60
CA LYS A 952 33.32 39.26 -53.05
C LYS A 952 32.17 39.82 -53.88
N TRP A 953 30.93 39.59 -53.45
CA TRP A 953 29.74 40.17 -54.07
C TRP A 953 29.73 41.69 -53.92
N ARG A 954 30.08 42.20 -52.74
CA ARG A 954 30.22 43.64 -52.44
C ARG A 954 31.32 44.30 -53.27
N GLU A 955 32.49 43.68 -53.40
CA GLU A 955 33.58 44.18 -54.26
C GLU A 955 33.18 44.24 -55.74
N ARG A 956 32.43 43.25 -56.22
CA ARG A 956 31.88 43.25 -57.58
C ARG A 956 30.86 44.36 -57.80
N ASN A 957 29.97 44.58 -56.84
CA ASN A 957 28.97 45.64 -56.93
C ASN A 957 29.63 47.04 -56.90
N LEU A 958 30.62 47.27 -56.02
CA LEU A 958 31.35 48.54 -55.93
C LEU A 958 32.11 48.91 -57.21
N ARG A 959 32.63 47.91 -57.95
CA ARG A 959 33.28 48.16 -59.26
C ARG A 959 32.28 48.61 -60.33
N MET A 960 31.10 47.99 -60.38
CA MET A 960 30.04 48.37 -61.32
C MET A 960 29.41 49.72 -60.97
N GLU A 961 29.45 50.12 -59.70
CA GLU A 961 28.93 51.40 -59.22
C GLU A 961 29.88 52.55 -59.53
N LYS A 962 31.21 52.35 -59.43
CA LYS A 962 32.22 53.35 -59.79
C LYS A 962 32.19 53.73 -61.28
N GLU A 963 32.04 52.74 -62.17
CA GLU A 963 31.91 52.97 -63.62
C GLU A 963 30.60 53.71 -63.98
N LYS A 964 29.53 53.50 -63.20
CA LYS A 964 28.25 54.24 -63.35
C LYS A 964 28.31 55.65 -62.75
N LEU A 965 29.15 55.89 -61.75
CA LEU A 965 29.28 57.17 -61.06
C LEU A 965 30.02 58.23 -61.91
N GLU A 966 31.03 57.82 -62.68
CA GLU A 966 31.77 58.74 -63.58
C GLU A 966 30.92 59.20 -64.77
N LEU A 967 29.93 58.40 -65.19
CA LEU A 967 28.93 58.76 -66.21
C LEU A 967 27.79 59.65 -65.66
N SER A 968 27.46 59.53 -64.37
CA SER A 968 26.33 60.23 -63.73
C SER A 968 26.68 61.61 -63.14
N VAL A 969 27.96 61.90 -62.86
CA VAL A 969 28.42 63.21 -62.34
C VAL A 969 28.32 64.35 -63.37
N ALA A 970 28.21 64.04 -64.67
CA ALA A 970 28.00 65.04 -65.72
C ALA A 970 26.53 65.43 -65.93
N GLU A 971 25.58 64.61 -65.45
CA GLU A 971 24.14 64.75 -65.73
C GLU A 971 23.38 65.59 -64.71
N ARG A 972 24.13 66.45 -64.00
CA ARG A 972 23.62 67.61 -63.25
C ARG A 972 22.79 67.26 -62.03
N THR A 973 23.13 67.78 -60.85
CA THR A 973 22.96 69.20 -60.49
C THR A 973 21.55 69.77 -60.73
N THR A 974 20.53 68.94 -60.97
CA THR A 974 19.15 69.39 -61.24
C THR A 974 18.08 68.54 -60.57
N GLU A 975 18.39 67.75 -59.55
CA GLU A 975 17.36 66.99 -58.84
C GLU A 975 17.55 67.03 -57.31
N LEU A 976 17.66 68.26 -56.81
CA LEU A 976 17.49 68.63 -55.40
C LEU A 976 16.00 68.58 -54.97
N GLU A 977 15.16 67.78 -55.63
CA GLU A 977 13.73 67.66 -55.31
C GLU A 977 13.38 66.33 -54.60
N ALA A 978 14.33 65.42 -54.44
CA ALA A 978 14.13 64.13 -53.79
C ALA A 978 14.26 64.19 -52.24
N SER A 979 13.72 65.24 -51.63
CA SER A 979 13.41 65.31 -50.19
C SER A 979 12.23 64.38 -49.79
N LEU A 980 11.81 63.46 -50.67
CA LEU A 980 10.51 62.79 -50.61
C LEU A 980 10.56 61.26 -50.38
N GLU A 981 11.72 60.68 -50.03
CA GLU A 981 11.79 59.23 -49.74
C GLU A 981 12.04 58.90 -48.25
N THR A 982 12.56 59.84 -47.46
CA THR A 982 12.86 59.61 -46.04
C THR A 982 11.61 59.55 -45.14
N VAL A 983 10.44 60.00 -45.64
CA VAL A 983 9.16 59.89 -44.92
C VAL A 983 8.51 58.51 -45.12
N ARG A 984 8.78 57.80 -46.23
CA ARG A 984 8.12 56.53 -46.55
C ARG A 984 8.64 55.33 -45.76
N SER A 985 9.92 55.29 -45.40
CA SER A 985 10.48 54.13 -44.68
C SER A 985 10.09 54.08 -43.20
N THR A 986 9.88 55.23 -42.55
CA THR A 986 9.51 55.32 -41.12
C THR A 986 8.05 54.91 -40.88
N GLN A 987 7.18 55.16 -41.87
CA GLN A 987 5.75 54.80 -41.78
C GLN A 987 5.51 53.28 -41.91
N ALA A 988 6.39 52.54 -42.60
CA ALA A 988 6.27 51.08 -42.75
C ALA A 988 6.67 50.30 -41.48
N GLN A 989 7.60 50.81 -40.66
CA GLN A 989 8.03 50.16 -39.43
C GLN A 989 7.01 50.33 -38.28
N LEU A 990 6.34 51.48 -38.20
CA LEU A 990 5.26 51.70 -37.23
C LEU A 990 4.06 50.77 -37.47
N ILE A 991 3.69 50.52 -38.74
CA ILE A 991 2.60 49.62 -39.11
C ILE A 991 2.89 48.15 -38.73
N GLN A 992 4.15 47.72 -38.75
CA GLN A 992 4.53 46.35 -38.40
C GLN A 992 4.61 46.12 -36.88
N ALA A 993 5.05 47.13 -36.12
CA ALA A 993 5.03 47.12 -34.67
C ALA A 993 3.60 47.15 -34.10
N GLU A 994 2.69 47.92 -34.72
CA GLU A 994 1.27 47.98 -34.35
C GLU A 994 0.53 46.65 -34.61
N LYS A 995 0.86 45.96 -35.72
CA LYS A 995 0.33 44.61 -36.02
C LYS A 995 0.82 43.53 -35.06
N MET A 996 2.07 43.58 -34.62
CA MET A 996 2.61 42.60 -33.66
C MET A 996 2.09 42.84 -32.24
N ALA A 997 1.89 44.10 -31.84
CA ALA A 997 1.26 44.43 -30.56
C ALA A 997 -0.20 43.94 -30.49
N SER A 998 -0.97 44.14 -31.57
CA SER A 998 -2.36 43.67 -31.66
C SER A 998 -2.49 42.14 -31.58
N LEU A 999 -1.59 41.38 -32.23
CA LEU A 999 -1.64 39.91 -32.22
C LEU A 999 -1.32 39.31 -30.83
N GLY A 1000 -0.44 39.97 -30.06
CA GLY A 1000 -0.11 39.57 -28.69
C GLY A 1000 -1.26 39.76 -27.71
N GLU A 1001 -1.96 40.90 -27.80
CA GLU A 1001 -3.14 41.21 -26.97
C GLU A 1001 -4.31 40.24 -27.26
N LEU A 1002 -4.49 39.89 -28.54
CA LEU A 1002 -5.53 38.96 -29.00
C LEU A 1002 -5.29 37.54 -28.46
N THR A 1003 -4.05 37.08 -28.42
CA THR A 1003 -3.70 35.71 -27.99
C THR A 1003 -3.90 35.52 -26.48
N ALA A 1004 -3.56 36.53 -25.67
CA ALA A 1004 -3.72 36.50 -24.21
C ALA A 1004 -5.20 36.55 -23.78
N GLY A 1005 -6.02 37.37 -24.44
CA GLY A 1005 -7.47 37.42 -24.21
C GLY A 1005 -8.18 36.11 -24.56
N ILE A 1006 -7.75 35.43 -25.64
CA ILE A 1006 -8.31 34.14 -26.07
C ILE A 1006 -8.09 33.05 -25.03
N ALA A 1007 -6.88 32.94 -24.47
CA ALA A 1007 -6.57 31.92 -23.49
C ALA A 1007 -7.51 32.04 -22.28
N HIS A 1008 -7.68 33.26 -21.76
CA HIS A 1008 -8.59 33.53 -20.65
C HIS A 1008 -10.07 33.27 -20.98
N GLU A 1009 -10.53 33.62 -22.19
CA GLU A 1009 -11.93 33.41 -22.63
C GLU A 1009 -12.29 31.93 -22.85
N ILE A 1010 -11.33 31.09 -23.27
CA ILE A 1010 -11.53 29.64 -23.46
C ILE A 1010 -11.43 28.89 -22.13
N GLN A 1011 -10.52 29.30 -21.25
CA GLN A 1011 -10.28 28.61 -19.98
C GLN A 1011 -11.49 28.70 -19.04
N ASN A 1012 -12.20 29.84 -19.04
CA ASN A 1012 -13.37 30.04 -18.21
C ASN A 1012 -14.48 28.99 -18.43
N PRO A 1013 -15.04 28.78 -19.65
CA PRO A 1013 -16.05 27.74 -19.87
C PRO A 1013 -15.52 26.32 -19.68
N LEU A 1014 -14.23 26.05 -19.94
CA LEU A 1014 -13.63 24.73 -19.70
C LEU A 1014 -13.57 24.39 -18.21
N ASN A 1015 -13.22 25.34 -17.35
CA ASN A 1015 -13.23 25.14 -15.90
C ASN A 1015 -14.64 24.80 -15.40
N PHE A 1016 -15.68 25.47 -15.92
CA PHE A 1016 -17.07 25.11 -15.59
C PHE A 1016 -17.45 23.71 -16.06
N VAL A 1017 -17.03 23.31 -17.26
CA VAL A 1017 -17.27 21.96 -17.77
C VAL A 1017 -16.60 20.90 -16.89
N ASN A 1018 -15.35 21.12 -16.49
CA ASN A 1018 -14.63 20.18 -15.64
C ASN A 1018 -15.23 20.10 -14.23
N ASN A 1019 -15.47 21.23 -13.57
CA ASN A 1019 -16.02 21.25 -12.20
C ASN A 1019 -17.41 20.58 -12.13
N PHE A 1020 -18.32 20.89 -13.06
CA PHE A 1020 -19.63 20.24 -13.07
C PHE A 1020 -19.56 18.76 -13.46
N SER A 1021 -18.53 18.33 -14.21
CA SER A 1021 -18.32 16.92 -14.52
C SER A 1021 -17.79 16.15 -13.31
N GLU A 1022 -16.89 16.75 -12.52
CA GLU A 1022 -16.37 16.15 -11.28
C GLU A 1022 -17.48 15.99 -10.25
N VAL A 1023 -18.21 17.08 -9.95
CA VAL A 1023 -19.36 17.04 -9.04
C VAL A 1023 -20.44 16.06 -9.51
N SER A 1024 -20.67 15.92 -10.83
CA SER A 1024 -21.65 14.94 -11.31
C SER A 1024 -21.20 13.50 -11.10
N ASN A 1025 -19.89 13.20 -11.09
CA ASN A 1025 -19.40 11.86 -10.76
C ASN A 1025 -19.60 11.56 -9.27
N GLU A 1026 -19.29 12.53 -8.39
CA GLU A 1026 -19.53 12.39 -6.95
C GLU A 1026 -21.01 12.13 -6.64
N LEU A 1027 -21.92 12.91 -7.25
CA LEU A 1027 -23.37 12.71 -7.10
C LEU A 1027 -23.86 11.36 -7.67
N ILE A 1028 -23.18 10.79 -8.67
CA ILE A 1028 -23.52 9.45 -9.19
C ILE A 1028 -23.15 8.37 -8.18
N ASP A 1029 -22.00 8.51 -7.52
CA ASP A 1029 -21.56 7.57 -6.48
C ASP A 1029 -22.48 7.67 -5.25
N GLU A 1030 -22.83 8.88 -4.80
CA GLU A 1030 -23.82 9.10 -3.73
C GLU A 1030 -25.20 8.53 -4.09
N MET A 1031 -25.67 8.74 -5.33
CA MET A 1031 -26.93 8.17 -5.81
C MET A 1031 -26.91 6.63 -5.81
N ALA A 1032 -25.77 6.00 -6.12
CA ALA A 1032 -25.62 4.55 -6.08
C ALA A 1032 -25.64 4.01 -4.64
N GLU A 1033 -25.06 4.75 -3.69
CA GLU A 1033 -25.12 4.42 -2.26
C GLU A 1033 -26.53 4.54 -1.69
N GLU A 1034 -27.26 5.62 -2.00
CA GLU A 1034 -28.65 5.81 -1.52
C GLU A 1034 -29.61 4.79 -2.14
N MET A 1035 -29.40 4.42 -3.42
CA MET A 1035 -30.10 3.31 -4.04
C MET A 1035 -29.84 1.97 -3.33
N ALA A 1036 -28.62 1.72 -2.84
CA ALA A 1036 -28.29 0.50 -2.10
C ALA A 1036 -28.93 0.48 -0.69
N LYS A 1037 -29.14 1.66 -0.08
CA LYS A 1037 -29.86 1.83 1.20
C LYS A 1037 -31.38 1.75 1.03
N GLY A 1038 -31.88 1.76 -0.20
CA GLY A 1038 -33.30 1.66 -0.53
C GLY A 1038 -34.06 2.99 -0.49
N ASP A 1039 -33.37 4.12 -0.35
CA ASP A 1039 -33.98 5.46 -0.30
C ASP A 1039 -34.12 6.05 -1.71
N VAL A 1040 -35.19 5.64 -2.37
CA VAL A 1040 -35.45 5.96 -3.79
C VAL A 1040 -35.79 7.45 -3.99
N GLU A 1041 -36.25 8.14 -2.95
CA GLU A 1041 -36.66 9.55 -3.04
C GLU A 1041 -35.44 10.48 -3.12
N GLU A 1042 -34.42 10.21 -2.28
CA GLU A 1042 -33.15 10.95 -2.31
C GLU A 1042 -32.34 10.65 -3.58
N ALA A 1043 -32.29 9.37 -4.01
CA ALA A 1043 -31.66 9.00 -5.27
C ALA A 1043 -32.32 9.70 -6.49
N ALA A 1044 -33.63 9.92 -6.45
CA ALA A 1044 -34.34 10.65 -7.50
C ALA A 1044 -34.03 12.16 -7.49
N ALA A 1045 -33.79 12.75 -6.31
CA ALA A 1045 -33.34 14.13 -6.17
C ALA A 1045 -31.93 14.32 -6.74
N LEU A 1046 -30.99 13.43 -6.38
CA LEU A 1046 -29.62 13.42 -6.92
C LEU A 1046 -29.61 13.24 -8.45
N ALA A 1047 -30.46 12.36 -8.98
CA ALA A 1047 -30.62 12.21 -10.42
C ALA A 1047 -31.09 13.50 -11.13
N ALA A 1048 -31.93 14.30 -10.48
CA ALA A 1048 -32.37 15.59 -11.01
C ALA A 1048 -31.23 16.62 -11.01
N ASP A 1049 -30.39 16.62 -9.99
CA ASP A 1049 -29.22 17.51 -9.89
C ASP A 1049 -28.12 17.16 -10.89
N ILE A 1050 -27.85 15.87 -11.10
CA ILE A 1050 -26.96 15.39 -12.17
C ILE A 1050 -27.46 15.87 -13.54
N LYS A 1051 -28.77 15.76 -13.79
CA LYS A 1051 -29.36 16.24 -15.04
C LYS A 1051 -29.17 17.75 -15.22
N ALA A 1052 -29.38 18.54 -14.17
CA ALA A 1052 -29.16 19.98 -14.21
C ALA A 1052 -27.69 20.34 -14.48
N ASN A 1053 -26.74 19.59 -13.91
CA ASN A 1053 -25.32 19.77 -14.16
C ASN A 1053 -24.93 19.42 -15.60
N LEU A 1054 -25.44 18.31 -16.16
CA LEU A 1054 -25.21 17.93 -17.55
C LEU A 1054 -25.74 18.97 -18.56
N GLU A 1055 -26.86 19.63 -18.25
CA GLU A 1055 -27.39 20.74 -19.04
C GLU A 1055 -26.45 21.96 -19.02
N LYS A 1056 -25.90 22.30 -17.84
CA LYS A 1056 -24.89 23.38 -17.70
C LYS A 1056 -23.59 23.05 -18.46
N ILE A 1057 -23.09 21.81 -18.35
CA ILE A 1057 -21.92 21.35 -19.10
C ILE A 1057 -22.14 21.52 -20.60
N THR A 1058 -23.30 21.09 -21.09
CA THR A 1058 -23.66 21.22 -22.51
C THR A 1058 -23.72 22.68 -22.95
N HIS A 1059 -24.23 23.57 -22.10
CA HIS A 1059 -24.28 25.02 -22.35
C HIS A 1059 -22.87 25.63 -22.47
N HIS A 1060 -22.00 25.37 -21.50
CA HIS A 1060 -20.63 25.89 -21.48
C HIS A 1060 -19.74 25.27 -22.58
N GLY A 1061 -19.93 23.99 -22.91
CA GLY A 1061 -19.26 23.33 -24.02
C GLY A 1061 -19.60 23.94 -25.38
N LYS A 1062 -20.88 24.25 -25.63
CA LYS A 1062 -21.30 24.98 -26.85
C LYS A 1062 -20.71 26.39 -26.92
N ARG A 1063 -20.52 27.06 -25.79
CA ARG A 1063 -19.86 28.38 -25.74
C ARG A 1063 -18.38 28.29 -26.14
N ALA A 1064 -17.64 27.31 -25.62
CA ALA A 1064 -16.25 27.08 -25.99
C ALA A 1064 -16.12 26.77 -27.50
N ASP A 1065 -16.99 25.91 -28.05
CA ASP A 1065 -17.03 25.60 -29.50
C ASP A 1065 -17.29 26.86 -30.36
N ALA A 1066 -18.19 27.75 -29.92
CA ALA A 1066 -18.46 29.00 -30.63
C ALA A 1066 -17.24 29.95 -30.63
N ILE A 1067 -16.48 30.03 -29.53
CA ILE A 1067 -15.25 30.84 -29.43
C ILE A 1067 -14.18 30.29 -30.38
N VAL A 1068 -13.95 28.97 -30.38
CA VAL A 1068 -12.95 28.31 -31.25
C VAL A 1068 -13.30 28.47 -32.72
N LYS A 1069 -14.58 28.30 -33.10
CA LYS A 1069 -15.04 28.56 -34.48
C LYS A 1069 -14.86 30.02 -34.89
N GLY A 1070 -15.11 30.96 -33.98
CA GLY A 1070 -14.85 32.39 -34.19
C GLY A 1070 -13.36 32.70 -34.45
N MET A 1071 -12.45 32.03 -33.73
CA MET A 1071 -11.00 32.17 -33.89
C MET A 1071 -10.49 31.60 -35.23
N LEU A 1072 -10.92 30.39 -35.61
CA LEU A 1072 -10.56 29.77 -36.89
C LEU A 1072 -11.02 30.62 -38.08
N ALA A 1073 -12.12 31.34 -37.93
CA ALA A 1073 -12.64 32.30 -38.89
C ALA A 1073 -11.75 33.54 -39.09
N HIS A 1074 -10.91 33.89 -38.12
CA HIS A 1074 -9.96 35.02 -38.15
C HIS A 1074 -8.57 34.61 -38.67
N SER A 1075 -8.15 33.38 -38.40
CA SER A 1075 -6.89 32.80 -38.91
C SER A 1075 -6.94 32.43 -40.39
N ARG A 1076 -8.13 32.08 -40.92
CA ARG A 1076 -8.32 31.81 -42.34
C ARG A 1076 -8.45 33.12 -43.14
N SER A 1077 -7.32 33.75 -43.49
CA SER A 1077 -7.27 34.68 -44.61
C SER A 1077 -7.53 33.89 -45.90
N GLY A 1078 -8.74 34.02 -46.46
CA GLY A 1078 -9.22 33.18 -47.56
C GLY A 1078 -8.30 33.23 -48.77
N LYS A 1079 -7.88 32.06 -49.28
CA LYS A 1079 -7.35 31.87 -50.64
C LYS A 1079 -8.47 32.01 -51.69
N GLY A 1080 -9.32 33.03 -51.56
CA GLY A 1080 -10.39 33.31 -52.50
C GLY A 1080 -9.83 34.13 -53.65
N GLU A 1081 -10.00 33.66 -54.90
CA GLU A 1081 -9.72 34.50 -56.06
C GLU A 1081 -10.79 35.59 -56.17
N LYS A 1082 -10.36 36.84 -56.39
CA LYS A 1082 -11.28 37.95 -56.64
C LYS A 1082 -11.99 37.71 -57.97
N THR A 1083 -13.31 37.69 -57.96
CA THR A 1083 -14.13 37.48 -59.15
C THR A 1083 -15.10 38.64 -59.36
N PRO A 1084 -15.42 38.99 -60.63
CA PRO A 1084 -16.37 40.08 -60.91
C PRO A 1084 -17.77 39.75 -60.40
N THR A 1085 -18.18 40.37 -59.29
CA THR A 1085 -19.39 40.03 -58.53
C THR A 1085 -20.43 41.14 -58.59
N ASN A 1086 -21.70 40.78 -58.69
CA ASN A 1086 -22.82 41.73 -58.59
C ASN A 1086 -23.15 41.98 -57.12
N LEU A 1087 -22.80 43.16 -56.60
CA LEU A 1087 -22.97 43.51 -55.20
C LEU A 1087 -24.44 43.73 -54.79
N ASN A 1088 -25.30 44.17 -55.70
CA ASN A 1088 -26.72 44.37 -55.39
C ASN A 1088 -27.40 43.02 -55.13
N ALA A 1089 -27.15 42.03 -56.00
CA ALA A 1089 -27.67 40.68 -55.83
C ALA A 1089 -27.14 40.03 -54.54
N LEU A 1090 -25.85 40.23 -54.24
CA LEU A 1090 -25.22 39.71 -53.03
C LEU A 1090 -25.83 40.36 -51.77
N ALA A 1091 -25.97 41.68 -51.73
CA ALA A 1091 -26.55 42.40 -50.59
C ALA A 1091 -28.01 41.99 -50.35
N GLU A 1092 -28.80 41.82 -51.41
CA GLU A 1092 -30.18 41.36 -51.31
C GLU A 1092 -30.28 39.92 -50.76
N GLU A 1093 -29.43 39.02 -51.24
CA GLU A 1093 -29.40 37.62 -50.79
C GLU A 1093 -29.09 37.53 -49.30
N TYR A 1094 -28.04 38.20 -48.83
CA TYR A 1094 -27.63 38.17 -47.42
C TYR A 1094 -28.60 38.92 -46.50
N LEU A 1095 -29.28 39.98 -46.98
CA LEU A 1095 -30.34 40.65 -46.24
C LEU A 1095 -31.54 39.71 -45.99
N LYS A 1096 -32.01 39.01 -47.03
CA LYS A 1096 -33.10 38.03 -46.92
C LYS A 1096 -32.69 36.86 -46.04
N LEU A 1097 -31.46 36.36 -46.19
CA LEU A 1097 -30.93 35.26 -45.39
C LEU A 1097 -30.89 35.62 -43.91
N SER A 1098 -30.40 36.83 -43.56
CA SER A 1098 -30.37 37.34 -42.19
C SER A 1098 -31.78 37.46 -41.61
N TYR A 1099 -32.72 38.05 -42.35
CA TYR A 1099 -34.11 38.23 -41.92
C TYR A 1099 -34.80 36.89 -41.62
N HIS A 1100 -34.74 35.93 -42.56
CA HIS A 1100 -35.33 34.61 -42.37
C HIS A 1100 -34.61 33.82 -41.27
N GLY A 1101 -33.29 33.98 -41.15
CA GLY A 1101 -32.49 33.33 -40.12
C GLY A 1101 -32.87 33.78 -38.71
N LEU A 1102 -33.10 35.08 -38.49
CA LEU A 1102 -33.53 35.60 -37.20
C LEU A 1102 -34.96 35.20 -36.87
N ARG A 1103 -35.89 35.26 -37.84
CA ARG A 1103 -37.29 34.86 -37.65
C ARG A 1103 -37.47 33.34 -37.42
N ALA A 1104 -36.55 32.52 -37.92
CA ALA A 1104 -36.51 31.09 -37.63
C ALA A 1104 -36.08 30.79 -36.19
N LYS A 1105 -35.18 31.61 -35.62
CA LYS A 1105 -34.72 31.50 -34.23
C LYS A 1105 -35.72 32.09 -33.24
N ASP A 1106 -36.35 33.20 -33.58
CA ASP A 1106 -37.36 33.86 -32.76
C ASP A 1106 -38.59 34.20 -33.59
N LYS A 1107 -39.69 33.48 -33.35
CA LYS A 1107 -40.95 33.67 -34.07
C LYS A 1107 -41.64 34.99 -33.73
N SER A 1108 -41.24 35.67 -32.64
CA SER A 1108 -41.78 36.96 -32.21
C SER A 1108 -41.06 38.16 -32.85
N PHE A 1109 -39.92 37.93 -33.52
CA PHE A 1109 -39.16 38.97 -34.19
C PHE A 1109 -39.93 39.55 -35.39
N ASN A 1110 -40.25 40.85 -35.34
CA ASN A 1110 -41.00 41.55 -36.36
C ASN A 1110 -40.31 42.88 -36.73
N ALA A 1111 -39.49 42.85 -37.78
CA ALA A 1111 -38.85 44.03 -38.37
C ALA A 1111 -39.12 44.08 -39.87
N ASP A 1112 -39.22 45.29 -40.43
CA ASP A 1112 -39.34 45.51 -41.87
C ASP A 1112 -37.95 45.86 -42.44
N PHE A 1113 -37.77 45.69 -43.76
CA PHE A 1113 -36.50 46.05 -44.41
C PHE A 1113 -36.74 46.71 -45.77
N LYS A 1114 -35.89 47.68 -46.09
CA LYS A 1114 -35.95 48.42 -47.36
C LYS A 1114 -34.63 48.28 -48.11
N THR A 1115 -34.72 48.18 -49.42
CA THR A 1115 -33.57 48.15 -50.32
C THR A 1115 -33.61 49.35 -51.26
N ASP A 1116 -32.49 50.08 -51.37
CA ASP A 1116 -32.29 51.18 -52.31
C ASP A 1116 -31.01 50.91 -53.11
N PHE A 1117 -31.15 50.10 -54.17
CA PHE A 1117 -30.03 49.65 -54.98
C PHE A 1117 -29.96 50.43 -56.30
N ASP A 1118 -28.78 50.97 -56.60
CA ASP A 1118 -28.50 51.61 -57.88
C ASP A 1118 -28.45 50.55 -59.01
N PRO A 1119 -29.36 50.59 -60.00
CA PRO A 1119 -29.45 49.57 -61.05
C PRO A 1119 -28.29 49.60 -62.06
N GLU A 1120 -27.49 50.66 -62.11
CA GLU A 1120 -26.34 50.80 -63.03
C GLU A 1120 -24.98 50.47 -62.39
N LEU A 1121 -24.98 49.78 -61.24
CA LEU A 1121 -23.76 49.44 -60.50
C LEU A 1121 -22.88 48.43 -61.29
N PRO A 1122 -21.58 48.71 -61.55
CA PRO A 1122 -20.70 47.76 -62.23
C PRO A 1122 -20.35 46.56 -61.35
N LYS A 1123 -19.98 45.43 -61.98
CA LYS A 1123 -19.43 44.27 -61.25
C LYS A 1123 -18.05 44.60 -60.69
N VAL A 1124 -17.80 44.20 -59.45
CA VAL A 1124 -16.55 44.52 -58.71
C VAL A 1124 -15.77 43.24 -58.43
N ASN A 1125 -14.45 43.30 -58.57
CA ASN A 1125 -13.55 42.19 -58.23
C ASN A 1125 -13.39 42.08 -56.72
N VAL A 1126 -14.20 41.21 -56.11
CA VAL A 1126 -14.17 40.90 -54.68
C VAL A 1126 -14.19 39.40 -54.48
N VAL A 1127 -13.86 38.96 -53.27
CA VAL A 1127 -14.15 37.59 -52.85
C VAL A 1127 -15.59 37.57 -52.32
N PRO A 1128 -16.57 36.97 -53.05
CA PRO A 1128 -17.99 37.07 -52.69
C PRO A 1128 -18.30 36.56 -51.29
N GLN A 1129 -17.60 35.51 -50.87
CA GLN A 1129 -17.75 34.87 -49.57
C GLN A 1129 -17.32 35.79 -48.43
N ASP A 1130 -16.23 36.53 -48.60
CA ASP A 1130 -15.71 37.43 -47.57
C ASP A 1130 -16.60 38.67 -47.42
N ILE A 1131 -17.00 39.29 -48.53
CA ILE A 1131 -17.95 40.41 -48.50
C ILE A 1131 -19.31 39.96 -47.98
N GLY A 1132 -19.78 38.76 -48.35
CA GLY A 1132 -21.00 38.17 -47.80
C GLY A 1132 -20.97 38.03 -46.27
N ARG A 1133 -19.83 37.61 -45.69
CA ARG A 1133 -19.64 37.55 -44.23
C ARG A 1133 -19.72 38.92 -43.57
N VAL A 1134 -19.12 39.95 -44.18
CA VAL A 1134 -19.21 41.34 -43.69
C VAL A 1134 -20.67 41.80 -43.67
N LEU A 1135 -21.39 41.61 -44.78
CA LEU A 1135 -22.79 42.02 -44.92
C LEU A 1135 -23.68 41.29 -43.91
N LEU A 1136 -23.54 39.97 -43.78
CA LEU A 1136 -24.32 39.19 -42.83
C LEU A 1136 -24.09 39.64 -41.38
N ASN A 1137 -22.84 39.94 -41.00
CA ASN A 1137 -22.52 40.41 -39.66
C ASN A 1137 -23.13 41.78 -39.36
N LEU A 1138 -23.01 42.75 -40.28
CA LEU A 1138 -23.54 44.10 -40.09
C LEU A 1138 -25.07 44.13 -40.09
N ILE A 1139 -25.71 43.39 -41.00
CA ILE A 1139 -27.17 43.31 -41.09
C ILE A 1139 -27.77 42.63 -39.85
N ASN A 1140 -27.15 41.54 -39.35
CA ASN A 1140 -27.60 40.90 -38.11
C ASN A 1140 -27.50 41.85 -36.90
N ASN A 1141 -26.42 42.64 -36.81
CA ASN A 1141 -26.25 43.62 -35.75
C ASN A 1141 -27.31 44.73 -35.84
N ALA A 1142 -27.61 45.23 -37.05
CA ALA A 1142 -28.66 46.20 -37.29
C ALA A 1142 -30.04 45.70 -36.84
N PHE A 1143 -30.43 44.48 -37.25
CA PHE A 1143 -31.70 43.88 -36.83
C PHE A 1143 -31.80 43.67 -35.31
N GLN A 1144 -30.70 43.27 -34.65
CA GLN A 1144 -30.68 43.08 -33.20
C GLN A 1144 -30.77 44.42 -32.44
N ALA A 1145 -30.11 45.47 -32.92
CA ALA A 1145 -30.17 46.81 -32.31
C ALA A 1145 -31.60 47.38 -32.37
N CYS A 1146 -32.30 47.15 -33.48
CA CYS A 1146 -33.71 47.51 -33.60
C CYS A 1146 -34.62 46.71 -32.65
N ALA A 1147 -34.36 45.41 -32.44
CA ALA A 1147 -35.18 44.57 -31.56
C ALA A 1147 -35.01 44.89 -30.07
N GLN A 1148 -33.80 45.24 -29.61
CA GLN A 1148 -33.53 45.50 -28.19
C GLN A 1148 -34.03 46.86 -27.70
N SER A 1149 -34.25 47.82 -28.60
CA SER A 1149 -34.64 49.20 -28.25
C SER A 1149 -36.14 49.42 -28.10
N GLY A 1150 -36.98 48.42 -28.39
CA GLY A 1150 -38.44 48.55 -28.31
C GLY A 1150 -39.04 49.53 -29.34
N THR A 1151 -38.30 49.83 -30.42
CA THR A 1151 -38.71 50.78 -31.46
C THR A 1151 -40.03 50.33 -32.11
N GLU A 1152 -41.06 51.19 -32.12
CA GLU A 1152 -42.43 50.81 -32.54
C GLU A 1152 -42.54 50.31 -33.99
N ASN A 1153 -41.55 50.60 -34.86
CA ASN A 1153 -41.45 50.06 -36.22
C ASN A 1153 -39.97 49.89 -36.63
N PRO A 1154 -39.35 48.74 -36.33
CA PRO A 1154 -37.93 48.53 -36.60
C PRO A 1154 -37.70 48.31 -38.11
N ILE A 1155 -36.84 49.13 -38.71
CA ILE A 1155 -36.54 49.11 -40.16
C ILE A 1155 -35.03 49.08 -40.38
N VAL A 1156 -34.56 48.11 -41.16
CA VAL A 1156 -33.18 48.07 -41.66
C VAL A 1156 -33.17 48.39 -43.16
N THR A 1157 -32.38 49.39 -43.54
CA THR A 1157 -32.24 49.84 -44.93
C THR A 1157 -30.85 49.51 -45.46
N VAL A 1158 -30.80 48.80 -46.60
CA VAL A 1158 -29.53 48.54 -47.30
C VAL A 1158 -29.52 49.32 -48.62
N THR A 1159 -28.50 50.16 -48.79
CA THR A 1159 -28.38 51.07 -49.94
C THR A 1159 -27.06 50.82 -50.67
N THR A 1160 -27.08 50.78 -51.99
CA THR A 1160 -25.85 50.74 -52.81
C THR A 1160 -25.83 51.92 -53.78
N LYS A 1161 -24.73 52.68 -53.79
CA LYS A 1161 -24.57 53.86 -54.66
C LYS A 1161 -23.15 53.97 -55.21
N ARG A 1162 -23.01 54.45 -56.43
CA ARG A 1162 -21.72 54.85 -56.99
C ARG A 1162 -21.41 56.29 -56.55
N THR A 1163 -20.26 56.51 -55.90
CA THR A 1163 -19.93 57.83 -55.31
C THR A 1163 -19.01 58.65 -56.22
N THR A 1164 -18.05 58.01 -56.89
CA THR A 1164 -17.08 58.59 -57.83
C THR A 1164 -16.80 57.59 -58.98
N SER A 1165 -16.06 57.97 -60.03
CA SER A 1165 -15.70 57.06 -61.13
C SER A 1165 -15.05 55.76 -60.63
N ASP A 1166 -14.33 55.85 -59.50
CA ASP A 1166 -13.41 54.82 -59.02
C ASP A 1166 -13.81 54.13 -57.70
N ALA A 1167 -14.99 54.43 -57.13
CA ALA A 1167 -15.44 53.81 -55.87
C ALA A 1167 -16.97 53.62 -55.75
N LEU A 1168 -17.37 52.53 -55.10
CA LEU A 1168 -18.75 52.16 -54.79
C LEU A 1168 -18.98 52.17 -53.28
N ARG A 1169 -20.20 52.51 -52.86
CA ARG A 1169 -20.60 52.59 -51.45
C ARG A 1169 -21.77 51.65 -51.17
N ILE A 1170 -21.66 50.86 -50.11
CA ILE A 1170 -22.74 50.07 -49.51
C ILE A 1170 -23.03 50.67 -48.12
N SER A 1171 -24.25 51.13 -47.88
CA SER A 1171 -24.70 51.62 -46.58
C SER A 1171 -25.70 50.64 -45.98
N ILE A 1172 -25.51 50.30 -44.70
CA ILE A 1172 -26.45 49.50 -43.91
C ILE A 1172 -26.87 50.39 -42.74
N SER A 1173 -28.11 50.84 -42.79
CA SER A 1173 -28.66 51.81 -41.86
C SER A 1173 -29.80 51.20 -41.06
N ASP A 1174 -29.78 51.38 -39.76
CA ASP A 1174 -30.86 51.02 -38.84
C ASP A 1174 -31.52 52.27 -38.22
N ASN A 1175 -32.68 52.08 -37.60
CA ASN A 1175 -33.40 53.09 -36.84
C ASN A 1175 -33.46 52.79 -35.33
N GLY A 1176 -32.48 52.05 -34.81
CA GLY A 1176 -32.34 51.73 -33.39
C GLY A 1176 -31.80 52.89 -32.54
N PRO A 1177 -31.18 52.63 -31.37
CA PRO A 1177 -30.76 53.68 -30.44
C PRO A 1177 -29.49 54.44 -30.88
N GLY A 1178 -28.85 54.03 -31.98
CA GLY A 1178 -27.56 54.55 -32.42
C GLY A 1178 -26.40 54.11 -31.52
N ILE A 1179 -25.18 54.54 -31.86
CA ILE A 1179 -23.96 54.15 -31.12
C ILE A 1179 -23.45 55.33 -30.29
N PRO A 1180 -23.26 55.17 -28.95
CA PRO A 1180 -22.74 56.22 -28.10
C PRO A 1180 -21.38 56.76 -28.56
N PRO A 1181 -21.12 58.08 -28.44
CA PRO A 1181 -19.87 58.70 -28.91
C PRO A 1181 -18.62 58.08 -28.29
N ASP A 1182 -18.68 57.73 -27.00
CA ASP A 1182 -17.52 57.29 -26.20
C ASP A 1182 -16.98 55.91 -26.59
N ILE A 1183 -17.79 55.10 -27.29
CA ILE A 1183 -17.40 53.74 -27.70
C ILE A 1183 -17.15 53.64 -29.22
N LYS A 1184 -17.43 54.70 -29.98
CA LYS A 1184 -17.39 54.71 -31.45
C LYS A 1184 -16.03 54.29 -32.02
N ASP A 1185 -14.94 54.64 -31.33
CA ASP A 1185 -13.58 54.29 -31.75
C ASP A 1185 -13.14 52.90 -31.25
N LYS A 1186 -13.86 52.31 -30.29
CA LYS A 1186 -13.54 51.00 -29.70
C LYS A 1186 -14.30 49.83 -30.32
N ILE A 1187 -15.39 50.08 -31.06
CA ILE A 1187 -16.25 49.01 -31.62
C ILE A 1187 -15.56 48.09 -32.64
N PHE A 1188 -14.45 48.53 -33.24
CA PHE A 1188 -13.66 47.72 -34.17
C PHE A 1188 -12.45 47.04 -33.50
N GLN A 1189 -12.24 47.26 -32.20
CA GLN A 1189 -11.23 46.53 -31.44
C GLN A 1189 -11.69 45.08 -31.21
N PRO A 1190 -10.80 44.08 -31.34
CA PRO A 1190 -11.14 42.68 -31.03
C PRO A 1190 -11.67 42.53 -29.60
N PHE A 1191 -12.65 41.66 -29.40
CA PHE A 1191 -13.30 41.34 -28.11
C PHE A 1191 -14.15 42.46 -27.48
N PHE A 1192 -14.22 43.64 -28.09
CA PHE A 1192 -15.11 44.69 -27.62
C PHE A 1192 -16.58 44.34 -27.93
N THR A 1193 -17.42 44.27 -26.90
CA THR A 1193 -18.86 44.01 -27.03
C THR A 1193 -19.65 44.81 -26.01
N THR A 1194 -20.80 45.36 -26.42
CA THR A 1194 -21.76 46.02 -25.52
C THR A 1194 -22.83 45.07 -25.00
N LYS A 1195 -22.83 43.81 -25.45
CA LYS A 1195 -23.77 42.78 -24.99
C LYS A 1195 -23.37 42.23 -23.61
N PRO A 1196 -24.35 41.79 -22.79
CA PRO A 1196 -24.07 41.12 -21.53
C PRO A 1196 -23.14 39.91 -21.69
N THR A 1197 -22.38 39.60 -20.63
CA THR A 1197 -21.40 38.52 -20.59
C THR A 1197 -22.01 37.20 -21.08
N GLY A 1198 -21.41 36.60 -22.11
CA GLY A 1198 -21.85 35.32 -22.70
C GLY A 1198 -22.77 35.43 -23.93
N GLN A 1199 -23.21 36.62 -24.34
CA GLN A 1199 -24.12 36.80 -25.49
C GLN A 1199 -23.44 37.37 -26.76
N GLY A 1200 -22.14 37.66 -26.72
CA GLY A 1200 -21.37 38.13 -27.88
C GLY A 1200 -19.88 37.89 -27.72
N THR A 1201 -19.20 37.55 -28.81
CA THR A 1201 -17.75 37.27 -28.82
C THR A 1201 -16.89 38.52 -29.03
N GLY A 1202 -17.49 39.65 -29.40
CA GLY A 1202 -16.75 40.91 -29.69
C GLY A 1202 -15.81 40.86 -30.91
N LEU A 1203 -15.82 39.77 -31.69
CA LEU A 1203 -14.89 39.57 -32.82
C LEU A 1203 -15.50 39.86 -34.20
N GLY A 1204 -16.82 40.04 -34.28
CA GLY A 1204 -17.53 40.15 -35.56
C GLY A 1204 -17.25 41.44 -36.33
N LEU A 1205 -17.20 42.59 -35.63
CA LEU A 1205 -16.98 43.90 -36.24
C LEU A 1205 -15.51 44.15 -36.59
N SER A 1206 -14.57 43.70 -35.74
CA SER A 1206 -13.14 43.76 -36.04
C SER A 1206 -12.79 42.94 -37.29
N LEU A 1207 -13.33 41.72 -37.41
CA LEU A 1207 -13.17 40.90 -38.62
C LEU A 1207 -13.75 41.59 -39.87
N SER A 1208 -14.92 42.24 -39.73
CA SER A 1208 -15.52 42.98 -40.85
C SER A 1208 -14.63 44.13 -41.31
N TYR A 1209 -13.97 44.83 -40.39
CA TYR A 1209 -13.03 45.91 -40.69
C TYR A 1209 -11.81 45.39 -41.48
N ASP A 1210 -11.20 44.29 -41.03
CA ASP A 1210 -10.03 43.69 -41.67
C ASP A 1210 -10.32 43.17 -43.08
N ILE A 1211 -11.48 42.52 -43.27
CA ILE A 1211 -11.90 42.02 -44.59
C ILE A 1211 -12.08 43.17 -45.59
N VAL A 1212 -12.74 44.26 -45.19
CA VAL A 1212 -12.95 45.43 -46.05
C VAL A 1212 -11.63 46.10 -46.40
N LYS A 1213 -10.71 46.25 -45.42
CA LYS A 1213 -9.36 46.77 -45.65
C LYS A 1213 -8.53 45.88 -46.58
N ALA A 1214 -8.61 44.55 -46.47
CA ALA A 1214 -7.94 43.62 -47.36
C ALA A 1214 -8.42 43.72 -48.82
N HIS A 1215 -9.65 44.18 -49.04
CA HIS A 1215 -10.21 44.47 -50.36
C HIS A 1215 -9.91 45.89 -50.86
N GLY A 1216 -9.05 46.64 -50.17
CA GLY A 1216 -8.69 48.02 -50.51
C GLY A 1216 -9.79 49.05 -50.18
N GLY A 1217 -10.79 48.65 -49.39
CA GLY A 1217 -11.93 49.48 -49.01
C GLY A 1217 -11.80 50.16 -47.64
N GLU A 1218 -12.82 50.92 -47.28
CA GLU A 1218 -12.94 51.60 -45.98
C GLU A 1218 -14.34 51.43 -45.39
N ILE A 1219 -14.45 51.12 -44.10
CA ILE A 1219 -15.72 51.09 -43.37
C ILE A 1219 -15.80 52.31 -42.44
N LYS A 1220 -16.89 53.07 -42.52
CA LYS A 1220 -17.17 54.24 -41.67
C LYS A 1220 -18.51 54.09 -40.98
N ILE A 1221 -18.65 54.79 -39.87
CA ILE A 1221 -19.86 54.76 -39.07
C ILE A 1221 -20.32 56.17 -38.69
N SER A 1222 -21.61 56.40 -38.86
CA SER A 1222 -22.31 57.62 -38.47
C SER A 1222 -23.62 57.27 -37.75
N ASN A 1223 -24.07 58.14 -36.85
CA ASN A 1223 -25.42 58.04 -36.32
C ASN A 1223 -26.37 58.83 -37.23
N ASN A 1224 -27.58 58.34 -37.41
CA ASN A 1224 -28.61 59.01 -38.20
C ASN A 1224 -29.25 60.16 -37.40
N GLU A 1225 -29.67 61.23 -38.07
CA GLU A 1225 -30.29 62.41 -37.43
C GLU A 1225 -31.61 62.10 -36.70
N GLY A 1226 -32.22 60.94 -36.94
CA GLY A 1226 -33.45 60.44 -36.30
C GLY A 1226 -33.28 59.27 -35.33
N GLY A 1227 -32.04 58.92 -34.94
CA GLY A 1227 -31.72 57.71 -34.16
C GLY A 1227 -31.37 56.52 -35.05
N GLY A 1228 -30.38 55.73 -34.64
CA GLY A 1228 -29.87 54.55 -35.35
C GLY A 1228 -28.46 54.73 -35.90
N ALA A 1229 -27.81 53.64 -36.30
CA ALA A 1229 -26.46 53.65 -36.87
C ALA A 1229 -26.48 53.41 -38.39
N ASP A 1230 -25.60 54.10 -39.11
CA ASP A 1230 -25.30 53.86 -40.53
C ASP A 1230 -23.85 53.39 -40.67
N PHE A 1231 -23.70 52.12 -41.09
CA PHE A 1231 -22.43 51.52 -41.47
C PHE A 1231 -22.22 51.64 -42.96
N CYS A 1232 -21.24 52.45 -43.35
CA CYS A 1232 -20.88 52.76 -44.72
C CYS A 1232 -19.60 52.03 -45.13
N ILE A 1233 -19.69 51.08 -46.06
CA ILE A 1233 -18.56 50.40 -46.67
C ILE A 1233 -18.27 51.04 -48.03
N THR A 1234 -17.03 51.43 -48.27
CA THR A 1234 -16.54 51.94 -49.57
C THR A 1234 -15.57 50.95 -50.18
N LEU A 1235 -15.79 50.53 -51.42
CA LEU A 1235 -14.91 49.60 -52.17
C LEU A 1235 -14.42 50.28 -53.47
N PRO A 1236 -13.17 50.08 -53.90
CA PRO A 1236 -12.68 50.61 -55.17
C PRO A 1236 -13.19 49.81 -56.38
N THR A 1237 -13.48 50.47 -57.51
CA THR A 1237 -13.89 49.79 -58.76
C THR A 1237 -12.70 49.27 -59.58
N ASN A 1238 -11.49 49.79 -59.35
CA ASN A 1238 -10.26 49.40 -60.04
C ASN A 1238 -9.26 48.77 -59.06
N ALA A 1239 -9.42 47.48 -58.78
CA ALA A 1239 -8.44 46.67 -58.04
C ALA A 1239 -8.50 45.18 -58.44
#